data_AF-D3PDT8-F1
#
_entry.id   AF-D3PDT8-F1
#
_cell.length_a   1.000
_cell.length_b   1.000
_cell.length_c   1.000
_cell.angle_alpha   90.00
_cell.angle_beta   90.00
_cell.angle_gamma   90.00
#
_symmetry.space_group_name_H-M   'P 1'
#
loop_
_entity.id
_entity.type
_entity.pdbx_description
1 polymer ?
#
loop_
_entity_poly.entity_id
_entity_poly.type
_entity_poly.pdbx_seq_one_letter_code
_entity_poly.pdbx_strand_id
1 'polypeptide(L)'
;MNCKKFVLIFLIFFVIFVNVGFTNDKVLTVGVWNNPNLSIIKDSEISGFVVDIFKYIAEKNDIKYKFVAGKWANLYSDLVNGEIDVLIPIAYSDTRLKYMKFTDYNYPVFMNWGVIISKSKNIKTITDLKGKRIAIVKNDIFYTGTFGMETYLKLYNIDYKPVSVSSYEEVLNLVKSGDVDAGLIARNFYNYINDRSIYETFLAFQPVRIVFAFNKKINDNIVNLFDKELQNLINDKSSIYYVKYNHYFHNGSLHKKYVIVIYLALIITSILFLLIVILRKIIKDRTSKLIDINKRLTTILSATPDLILLIAEDGEYLEVLTSNEELLADFRDNLLGKKVKDVIQGSVADKIMNIIQKALDTNEIQIFRYELDVIGGKRFFEGRVKPIDLGYKKRTVLWYAIDITETEKILRELQVEKEKLNSILKSVSEGVVVIDRNKKIIFANKSACEILEIDECVGKSFDDVIRLYKDEERVFLPLDDIFNKGINFEIGKDYKIKTSKNNEKYIDDSLSPLFDSESKIAGAVFVFADITDKMIYEREVLKSDKIDTLGRFAAGLAHDFNNYLSIIKNYNYLILQKENLDDEIMSIAKNIDATIEKSIGITKQLLTFAKGGEPVKELIDLNEVIKEAISLSLSGTGIQYNINFEDDKFIVYADKGQIVQVFVNLFVNAKDAMQNNGKIEVNIRNISLQKENILNLSPGEYVEIRVRDTGPGISEVLMSKIFDPYFTTKEHGNGLGLAICYSVLKRHGGTIYLNREYKNGAEFVILLQKVKEVKTQVFKNENIIETDKKLKILYMDDEYMLRDSFKILLESMGHEVITVSKGEEAIEAIKKDNFDVIILDLTIVGGMGGVDTAKEIRKIKPDAYIVVTSGYSDTGAVANYSDFGFDNYFLKPFKVEELKKILSESIKR
;
A
#
# COMPACT_ATOMS: atom_id res chain seq x y z
N MET A 1 -65.20 -23.78 6.88
CA MET A 1 -65.36 -24.16 8.30
C MET A 1 -65.32 -25.66 8.41
N ASN A 2 -64.43 -26.35 9.12
CA ASN A 2 -63.29 -25.98 9.95
C ASN A 2 -62.31 -27.14 9.86
N CYS A 3 -61.36 -27.04 8.94
CA CYS A 3 -60.22 -27.94 8.83
C CYS A 3 -59.07 -27.30 9.62
N LYS A 4 -59.05 -27.49 10.94
CA LYS A 4 -57.97 -27.12 11.87
C LYS A 4 -58.29 -27.63 13.27
N LYS A 5 -58.38 -28.95 13.44
CA LYS A 5 -58.50 -29.60 14.76
C LYS A 5 -57.94 -31.03 14.81
N PHE A 6 -56.94 -31.34 13.98
CA PHE A 6 -56.26 -32.64 13.99
C PHE A 6 -54.72 -32.58 13.97
N VAL A 7 -54.12 -31.43 14.28
CA VAL A 7 -52.64 -31.25 14.34
C VAL A 7 -52.15 -30.91 15.76
N LEU A 8 -53.03 -30.83 16.76
CA LEU A 8 -52.68 -30.34 18.10
C LEU A 8 -52.46 -31.42 19.18
N ILE A 9 -52.23 -32.68 18.79
CA ILE A 9 -51.94 -33.79 19.73
C ILE A 9 -50.57 -34.46 19.43
N PHE A 10 -49.83 -33.98 18.44
CA PHE A 10 -48.51 -34.54 18.06
C PHE A 10 -47.30 -33.65 18.41
N LEU A 11 -47.49 -32.58 19.20
CA LEU A 11 -46.46 -31.56 19.47
C LEU A 11 -46.22 -31.31 20.97
N ILE A 12 -46.49 -32.32 21.82
CA ILE A 12 -46.22 -32.28 23.28
C ILE A 12 -45.22 -33.38 23.72
N PHE A 13 -44.68 -34.18 22.80
CA PHE A 13 -43.73 -35.27 23.13
C PHE A 13 -42.32 -35.11 22.54
N PHE A 14 -41.89 -33.89 22.19
CA PHE A 14 -40.55 -33.64 21.63
C PHE A 14 -39.84 -32.40 22.18
N VAL A 15 -39.87 -32.20 23.52
CA VAL A 15 -39.03 -31.22 24.23
C VAL A 15 -38.32 -31.81 25.47
N ILE A 16 -38.41 -33.12 25.69
CA ILE A 16 -37.61 -33.80 26.73
C ILE A 16 -36.67 -34.76 26.01
N PHE A 17 -35.53 -34.23 25.53
CA PHE A 17 -34.23 -34.91 25.33
C PHE A 17 -33.37 -34.06 24.38
N VAL A 18 -32.79 -32.97 24.89
CA VAL A 18 -31.37 -32.58 24.71
C VAL A 18 -31.09 -31.52 25.79
N ASN A 19 -30.84 -31.98 27.01
CA ASN A 19 -30.05 -31.22 27.97
C ASN A 19 -29.20 -32.24 28.72
N VAL A 20 -28.24 -32.83 28.00
CA VAL A 20 -27.11 -33.49 28.64
C VAL A 20 -26.22 -32.36 29.16
N GLY A 21 -26.56 -31.85 30.34
CA GLY A 21 -25.61 -31.10 31.14
C GLY A 21 -24.46 -32.03 31.48
N PHE A 22 -23.31 -31.79 30.86
CA PHE A 22 -22.05 -32.38 31.33
C PHE A 22 -21.73 -31.72 32.67
N THR A 23 -22.12 -32.34 33.78
CA THR A 23 -21.52 -32.05 35.08
C THR A 23 -20.10 -32.61 35.07
N ASN A 24 -19.15 -31.78 34.66
CA ASN A 24 -17.73 -32.11 34.69
C ASN A 24 -17.27 -31.97 36.15
N ASP A 25 -17.32 -33.06 36.94
CA ASP A 25 -16.94 -33.06 38.36
C ASP A 25 -15.44 -32.83 38.63
N LYS A 26 -14.63 -32.67 37.58
CA LYS A 26 -13.19 -32.43 37.69
C LYS A 26 -12.92 -30.94 37.93
N VAL A 27 -12.33 -30.61 39.08
CA VAL A 27 -11.81 -29.25 39.37
C VAL A 27 -10.56 -29.01 38.53
N LEU A 28 -10.58 -28.01 37.65
CA LEU A 28 -9.42 -27.64 36.83
C LEU A 28 -8.36 -26.92 37.67
N THR A 29 -7.13 -27.41 37.63
CA THR A 29 -5.99 -26.74 38.27
C THR A 29 -5.34 -25.76 37.30
N VAL A 30 -5.35 -24.47 37.62
CA VAL A 30 -4.96 -23.39 36.69
C VAL A 30 -3.70 -22.69 37.19
N GLY A 31 -2.58 -22.90 36.52
CA GLY A 31 -1.32 -22.21 36.80
C GLY A 31 -1.39 -20.74 36.38
N VAL A 32 -0.99 -19.85 37.28
CA VAL A 32 -0.92 -18.41 37.04
C VAL A 32 0.42 -17.86 37.54
N TRP A 33 1.06 -17.06 36.71
CA TRP A 33 2.28 -16.32 37.06
C TRP A 33 2.03 -14.82 36.94
N ASN A 34 2.87 -14.01 37.57
CA ASN A 34 2.69 -12.56 37.53
C ASN A 34 3.11 -12.00 36.16
N ASN A 35 2.14 -11.50 35.38
CA ASN A 35 2.34 -10.86 34.09
C ASN A 35 1.48 -9.59 34.02
N PRO A 36 2.06 -8.39 34.13
CA PRO A 36 1.30 -7.15 34.31
C PRO A 36 0.16 -6.96 33.31
N ASN A 37 -0.98 -6.48 33.82
CA ASN A 37 -2.28 -6.33 33.15
C ASN A 37 -2.96 -7.64 32.70
N LEU A 38 -2.22 -8.73 32.45
CA LEU A 38 -2.77 -10.02 32.01
C LEU A 38 -3.09 -10.95 33.18
N SER A 39 -2.21 -11.02 34.18
CA SER A 39 -2.36 -11.78 35.42
C SER A 39 -1.57 -11.10 36.56
N ILE A 40 -2.28 -10.68 37.61
CA ILE A 40 -1.77 -9.97 38.76
C ILE A 40 -2.06 -10.81 40.00
N ILE A 41 -1.02 -11.11 40.76
CA ILE A 41 -1.10 -11.86 42.01
C ILE A 41 -0.76 -10.90 43.15
N LYS A 42 -1.72 -10.57 44.00
CA LYS A 42 -1.55 -9.70 45.18
C LYS A 42 -2.29 -10.28 46.38
N ASP A 43 -1.59 -10.49 47.49
CA ASP A 43 -2.18 -10.85 48.80
C ASP A 43 -3.26 -11.95 48.75
N SER A 44 -3.02 -13.00 47.97
CA SER A 44 -3.93 -14.13 47.69
C SER A 44 -5.08 -13.87 46.72
N GLU A 45 -5.27 -12.64 46.24
CA GLU A 45 -6.17 -12.33 45.12
C GLU A 45 -5.44 -12.46 43.78
N ILE A 46 -6.07 -13.21 42.86
CA ILE A 46 -5.60 -13.40 41.49
C ILE A 46 -6.59 -12.68 40.57
N SER A 47 -6.11 -11.65 39.89
CA SER A 47 -6.85 -10.79 38.98
C SER A 47 -6.05 -10.57 37.69
N GLY A 48 -6.57 -9.80 36.73
CA GLY A 48 -5.91 -9.55 35.45
C GLY A 48 -6.82 -9.88 34.28
N PHE A 49 -6.53 -9.31 33.12
CA PHE A 49 -7.39 -9.45 31.95
C PHE A 49 -7.62 -10.91 31.56
N VAL A 50 -6.56 -11.70 31.37
CA VAL A 50 -6.64 -13.10 30.95
C VAL A 50 -7.28 -13.97 32.03
N VAL A 51 -7.02 -13.65 33.30
CA VAL A 51 -7.65 -14.31 34.46
C VAL A 51 -9.16 -14.06 34.48
N ASP A 52 -9.60 -12.81 34.31
CA ASP A 52 -11.02 -12.45 34.35
C ASP A 52 -11.80 -13.06 33.19
N ILE A 53 -11.21 -13.16 31.98
CA ILE A 53 -11.83 -13.87 30.86
C ILE A 53 -11.93 -15.37 31.15
N PHE A 54 -10.88 -15.99 31.70
CA PHE A 54 -10.93 -17.39 32.10
C PHE A 54 -12.03 -17.65 33.13
N LYS A 55 -12.10 -16.84 34.19
CA LYS A 55 -13.13 -16.95 35.25
C LYS A 55 -14.53 -16.88 34.66
N TYR A 56 -14.79 -15.90 33.79
CA TYR A 56 -16.09 -15.73 33.17
C TYR A 56 -16.50 -16.95 32.34
N ILE A 57 -15.60 -17.49 31.50
CA ILE A 57 -15.89 -18.67 30.69
C ILE A 57 -16.14 -19.90 31.59
N ALA A 58 -15.35 -20.08 32.64
CA ALA A 58 -15.49 -21.18 33.57
C ALA A 58 -16.82 -21.10 34.36
N GLU A 59 -17.14 -19.93 34.91
CA GLU A 59 -18.36 -19.70 35.70
C GLU A 59 -19.63 -19.80 34.85
N LYS A 60 -19.62 -19.27 33.62
CA LYS A 60 -20.75 -19.37 32.69
C LYS A 60 -21.10 -20.83 32.33
N ASN A 61 -20.15 -21.74 32.43
CA ASN A 61 -20.30 -23.15 32.05
C ASN A 61 -20.19 -24.10 33.25
N ASP A 62 -20.36 -23.60 34.48
CA ASP A 62 -20.32 -24.39 35.72
C ASP A 62 -19.04 -25.23 35.91
N ILE A 63 -17.91 -24.76 35.37
CA ILE A 63 -16.60 -25.42 35.50
C ILE A 63 -15.96 -25.01 36.81
N LYS A 64 -15.73 -25.97 37.70
CA LYS A 64 -14.97 -25.74 38.94
C LYS A 64 -13.48 -25.59 38.63
N TYR A 65 -12.82 -24.60 39.21
CA TYR A 65 -11.39 -24.37 39.02
C TYR A 65 -10.68 -23.96 40.32
N LYS A 66 -9.37 -24.16 40.38
CA LYS A 66 -8.49 -23.70 41.46
C LYS A 66 -7.20 -23.14 40.87
N PHE A 67 -6.83 -21.92 41.26
CA PHE A 67 -5.59 -21.32 40.80
C PHE A 67 -4.38 -21.80 41.62
N VAL A 68 -3.25 -21.98 40.93
CA VAL A 68 -1.93 -22.27 41.50
C VAL A 68 -0.98 -21.16 41.06
N ALA A 69 -0.58 -20.31 42.00
CA ALA A 69 0.38 -19.25 41.75
C ALA A 69 1.82 -19.81 41.82
N GLY A 70 2.66 -19.45 40.86
CA GLY A 70 4.04 -19.95 40.81
C GLY A 70 4.93 -19.17 39.84
N LYS A 71 6.22 -19.54 39.82
CA LYS A 71 7.16 -19.04 38.81
C LYS A 71 6.87 -19.71 37.47
N TRP A 72 7.01 -18.96 36.37
CA TRP A 72 6.74 -19.43 35.00
C TRP A 72 7.36 -20.81 34.73
N ALA A 73 8.66 -20.99 35.04
CA ALA A 73 9.42 -22.20 34.70
C ALA A 73 8.87 -23.46 35.35
N ASN A 74 8.43 -23.33 36.60
CA ASN A 74 7.84 -24.43 37.33
C ASN A 74 6.47 -24.75 36.75
N LEU A 75 5.59 -23.75 36.63
CA LEU A 75 4.24 -23.94 36.11
C LEU A 75 4.19 -24.52 34.69
N TYR A 76 5.16 -24.17 33.84
CA TYR A 76 5.27 -24.79 32.53
C TYR A 76 5.65 -26.27 32.61
N SER A 77 6.62 -26.61 33.46
CA SER A 77 6.97 -28.02 33.71
C SER A 77 5.77 -28.77 34.29
N ASP A 78 5.07 -28.17 35.25
CA ASP A 78 3.88 -28.73 35.89
C ASP A 78 2.77 -28.99 34.86
N LEU A 79 2.59 -28.09 33.88
CA LEU A 79 1.63 -28.28 32.79
C LEU A 79 2.04 -29.43 31.87
N VAL A 80 3.30 -29.52 31.48
CA VAL A 80 3.81 -30.59 30.60
C VAL A 80 3.73 -31.95 31.31
N ASN A 81 4.01 -32.00 32.60
CA ASN A 81 3.96 -33.20 33.43
C ASN A 81 2.51 -33.58 33.81
N GLY A 82 1.57 -32.64 33.74
CA GLY A 82 0.15 -32.83 34.07
C GLY A 82 -0.18 -32.70 35.54
N GLU A 83 0.64 -31.97 36.28
CA GLU A 83 0.37 -31.54 37.66
C GLU A 83 -0.62 -30.36 37.71
N ILE A 84 -0.67 -29.55 36.64
CA ILE A 84 -1.73 -28.56 36.40
C ILE A 84 -2.45 -28.85 35.08
N ASP A 85 -3.73 -28.47 35.02
CA ASP A 85 -4.59 -28.70 33.86
C ASP A 85 -4.52 -27.56 32.83
N VAL A 86 -4.35 -26.32 33.28
CA VAL A 86 -4.35 -25.10 32.45
C VAL A 86 -3.22 -24.16 32.86
N LEU A 87 -2.60 -23.45 31.93
CA LEU A 87 -1.60 -22.41 32.21
C LEU A 87 -1.97 -21.10 31.49
N ILE A 88 -2.06 -20.00 32.25
CA ILE A 88 -2.44 -18.69 31.75
C ILE A 88 -1.60 -17.57 32.40
N PRO A 89 -1.28 -16.46 31.69
CA PRO A 89 -1.24 -16.34 30.24
C PRO A 89 -0.02 -17.05 29.63
N ILE A 90 -0.15 -17.60 28.43
CA ILE A 90 0.99 -18.18 27.69
C ILE A 90 0.93 -17.81 26.21
N ALA A 91 2.11 -17.57 25.63
CA ALA A 91 2.23 -17.31 24.20
C ALA A 91 2.23 -18.62 23.39
N TYR A 92 1.43 -18.64 22.32
CA TYR A 92 1.41 -19.72 21.35
C TYR A 92 2.78 -19.88 20.65
N SER A 93 3.17 -21.13 20.39
CA SER A 93 4.32 -21.47 19.54
C SER A 93 4.20 -22.91 19.04
N ASP A 94 4.62 -23.17 17.81
CA ASP A 94 4.59 -24.52 17.20
C ASP A 94 5.40 -25.55 18.00
N THR A 95 6.50 -25.12 18.63
CA THR A 95 7.34 -25.98 19.47
C THR A 95 6.60 -26.47 20.72
N ARG A 96 5.79 -25.60 21.35
CA ARG A 96 4.99 -25.94 22.54
C ARG A 96 3.78 -26.81 22.21
N LEU A 97 3.21 -26.70 21.01
CA LEU A 97 2.06 -27.50 20.55
C LEU A 97 2.34 -29.02 20.59
N LYS A 98 3.62 -29.41 20.56
CA LYS A 98 4.05 -30.81 20.74
C LYS A 98 3.71 -31.36 22.14
N TYR A 99 3.70 -30.51 23.16
CA TYR A 99 3.63 -30.89 24.58
C TYR A 99 2.33 -30.46 25.28
N MET A 100 1.55 -29.54 24.70
CA MET A 100 0.29 -29.03 25.26
C MET A 100 -0.74 -28.74 24.18
N LYS A 101 -2.01 -28.63 24.57
CA LYS A 101 -3.11 -28.17 23.72
C LYS A 101 -3.32 -26.67 23.93
N PHE A 102 -3.84 -25.97 22.93
CA PHE A 102 -4.16 -24.54 23.02
C PHE A 102 -5.60 -24.30 22.56
N THR A 103 -6.21 -23.23 23.05
CA THR A 103 -7.35 -22.62 22.35
C THR A 103 -6.96 -22.19 20.93
N ASP A 104 -7.94 -22.12 20.03
CA ASP A 104 -7.80 -21.65 18.65
C ASP A 104 -7.00 -20.35 18.59
N TYR A 105 -5.81 -20.45 18.01
CA TYR A 105 -4.87 -19.34 17.95
C TYR A 105 -5.36 -18.23 17.00
N ASN A 106 -6.37 -18.48 16.16
CA ASN A 106 -7.01 -17.45 15.34
C ASN A 106 -7.85 -16.48 16.19
N TYR A 107 -8.24 -16.90 17.40
CA TYR A 107 -8.97 -16.09 18.37
C TYR A 107 -8.18 -15.99 19.69
N PRO A 108 -7.02 -15.30 19.68
CA PRO A 108 -6.20 -15.16 20.88
C PRO A 108 -6.93 -14.32 21.92
N VAL A 109 -6.70 -14.63 23.20
CA VAL A 109 -7.23 -13.82 24.32
C VAL A 109 -6.63 -12.42 24.26
N PHE A 110 -5.35 -12.30 23.94
CA PHE A 110 -4.65 -11.01 23.83
C PHE A 110 -3.51 -11.08 22.81
N MET A 111 -3.30 -10.01 22.05
CA MET A 111 -2.16 -9.86 21.15
C MET A 111 -1.09 -9.01 21.81
N ASN A 112 0.09 -9.58 22.00
CA ASN A 112 1.21 -8.89 22.65
C ASN A 112 2.37 -8.70 21.68
N TRP A 113 3.15 -7.65 21.86
CA TRP A 113 4.26 -7.30 20.97
C TRP A 113 5.56 -7.21 21.78
N GLY A 114 6.68 -7.61 21.18
CA GLY A 114 8.00 -7.30 21.72
C GLY A 114 8.38 -5.91 21.25
N VAL A 115 8.89 -5.05 22.14
CA VAL A 115 9.25 -3.68 21.80
C VAL A 115 10.64 -3.35 22.31
N ILE A 116 11.36 -2.55 21.55
CA ILE A 116 12.63 -1.99 21.99
C ILE A 116 12.38 -0.70 22.74
N ILE A 117 12.89 -0.64 23.96
CA ILE A 117 12.93 0.55 24.79
C ILE A 117 14.35 1.14 24.81
N SER A 118 14.44 2.46 24.87
CA SER A 118 15.70 3.17 25.04
C SER A 118 15.49 4.48 25.79
N LYS A 119 16.56 5.00 26.38
CA LYS A 119 16.59 6.34 26.99
C LYS A 119 16.61 7.45 25.94
N SER A 120 16.97 7.13 24.69
CA SER A 120 17.04 8.07 23.57
C SER A 120 16.07 7.69 22.44
N LYS A 121 15.51 8.70 21.77
CA LYS A 121 14.64 8.53 20.59
C LYS A 121 15.41 8.31 19.27
N ASN A 122 16.71 8.01 19.36
CA ASN A 122 17.59 7.90 18.19
C ASN A 122 17.50 6.54 17.49
N ILE A 123 16.89 5.53 18.11
CA ILE A 123 16.69 4.21 17.50
C ILE A 123 15.33 4.22 16.79
N LYS A 124 15.34 4.27 15.46
CA LYS A 124 14.13 4.34 14.62
C LYS A 124 14.01 3.13 13.70
N THR A 125 15.12 2.63 13.17
CA THR A 125 15.17 1.49 12.24
C THR A 125 15.97 0.34 12.84
N ILE A 126 15.78 -0.86 12.28
CA ILE A 126 16.50 -2.06 12.76
C ILE A 126 18.02 -1.93 12.57
N THR A 127 18.46 -1.16 11.55
CA THR A 127 19.88 -0.87 11.29
C THR A 127 20.52 0.00 12.36
N ASP A 128 19.75 0.81 13.10
CA ASP A 128 20.24 1.63 14.22
C ASP A 128 20.70 0.79 15.41
N LEU A 129 20.35 -0.50 15.44
CA LEU A 129 20.79 -1.45 16.46
C LEU A 129 22.23 -1.94 16.24
N LYS A 130 22.85 -1.63 15.10
CA LYS A 130 24.20 -2.09 14.77
C LYS A 130 25.21 -1.62 15.81
N GLY A 131 25.94 -2.57 16.41
CA GLY A 131 26.98 -2.34 17.42
C GLY A 131 26.47 -1.91 18.81
N LYS A 132 25.15 -1.80 19.02
CA LYS A 132 24.53 -1.39 20.28
C LYS A 132 24.50 -2.53 21.31
N ARG A 133 24.57 -2.18 22.60
CA ARG A 133 24.35 -3.11 23.70
C ARG A 133 22.86 -3.21 23.99
N ILE A 134 22.29 -4.41 23.86
CA ILE A 134 20.85 -4.62 23.96
C ILE A 134 20.57 -5.62 25.08
N ALA A 135 19.88 -5.17 26.13
CA ALA A 135 19.43 -6.06 27.21
C ALA A 135 18.26 -6.94 26.74
N ILE A 136 18.40 -8.24 26.93
CA ILE A 136 17.43 -9.27 26.50
C ILE A 136 17.21 -10.29 27.62
N VAL A 137 15.96 -10.71 27.81
CA VAL A 137 15.66 -11.79 28.77
C VAL A 137 16.01 -13.14 28.14
N LYS A 138 16.69 -14.01 28.90
CA LYS A 138 17.08 -15.34 28.41
C LYS A 138 15.85 -16.19 28.06
N ASN A 139 15.87 -16.82 26.87
CA ASN A 139 14.76 -17.63 26.33
C ASN A 139 13.43 -16.87 26.15
N ASP A 140 13.48 -15.54 26.03
CA ASP A 140 12.30 -14.75 25.72
C ASP A 140 11.82 -15.03 24.29
N ILE A 141 10.51 -15.23 24.14
CA ILE A 141 9.87 -15.47 22.85
C ILE A 141 10.05 -14.30 21.89
N PHE A 142 10.13 -13.07 22.39
CA PHE A 142 10.38 -11.89 21.54
C PHE A 142 11.81 -11.84 21.03
N TYR A 143 12.74 -12.56 21.67
CA TYR A 143 14.13 -12.65 21.26
C TYR A 143 14.39 -13.89 20.37
N THR A 144 14.13 -15.09 20.89
CA THR A 144 14.45 -16.39 20.24
C THR A 144 13.28 -17.06 19.51
N GLY A 145 12.11 -16.42 19.43
CA GLY A 145 10.96 -16.97 18.70
C GLY A 145 11.20 -17.09 17.20
N THR A 146 10.34 -17.83 16.48
CA THR A 146 10.45 -18.05 15.02
C THR A 146 10.62 -16.74 14.24
N PHE A 147 9.94 -15.67 14.66
CA PHE A 147 10.14 -14.30 14.15
C PHE A 147 10.52 -13.34 15.29
N GLY A 148 11.30 -13.82 16.26
CA GLY A 148 11.90 -12.97 17.29
C GLY A 148 12.94 -12.01 16.70
N MET A 149 13.37 -11.06 17.50
CA MET A 149 14.38 -10.07 17.15
C MET A 149 15.65 -10.69 16.53
N GLU A 150 16.09 -11.86 17.02
CA GLU A 150 17.28 -12.54 16.53
C GLU A 150 17.18 -12.97 15.06
N THR A 151 16.02 -13.45 14.63
CA THR A 151 15.78 -13.87 13.23
C THR A 151 15.94 -12.70 12.27
N TYR A 152 15.40 -11.53 12.62
CA TYR A 152 15.51 -10.34 11.78
C TYR A 152 16.95 -9.82 11.73
N LEU A 153 17.66 -9.80 12.86
CA LEU A 153 19.04 -9.35 12.89
C LEU A 153 19.97 -10.25 12.06
N LYS A 154 19.72 -11.58 12.06
CA LYS A 154 20.43 -12.53 11.19
C LYS A 154 20.09 -12.35 9.71
N LEU A 155 18.81 -12.18 9.38
CA LEU A 155 18.34 -11.99 8.00
C LEU A 155 18.97 -10.75 7.34
N TYR A 156 19.10 -9.66 8.10
CA TYR A 156 19.68 -8.40 7.63
C TYR A 156 21.19 -8.26 7.90
N ASN A 157 21.84 -9.30 8.44
CA ASN A 157 23.27 -9.31 8.78
C ASN A 157 23.70 -8.12 9.67
N ILE A 158 22.94 -7.86 10.74
CA ILE A 158 23.15 -6.74 11.68
C ILE A 158 23.82 -7.26 12.95
N ASP A 159 25.10 -6.91 13.13
CA ASP A 159 25.85 -7.22 14.35
C ASP A 159 25.42 -6.32 15.52
N TYR A 160 25.23 -6.90 16.70
CA TYR A 160 24.89 -6.19 17.95
C TYR A 160 25.48 -6.92 19.16
N LYS A 161 25.43 -6.30 20.35
CA LYS A 161 25.99 -6.86 21.59
C LYS A 161 24.87 -7.26 22.57
N PRO A 162 24.43 -8.53 22.62
CA PRO A 162 23.40 -8.97 23.55
C PRO A 162 23.90 -8.95 25.01
N VAL A 163 23.07 -8.43 25.92
CA VAL A 163 23.27 -8.49 27.38
C VAL A 163 22.12 -9.32 27.96
N SER A 164 22.41 -10.56 28.34
CA SER A 164 21.38 -11.47 28.84
C SER A 164 21.06 -11.21 30.32
N VAL A 165 19.79 -11.05 30.63
CA VAL A 165 19.26 -10.81 31.99
C VAL A 165 18.15 -11.79 32.36
N SER A 166 17.76 -11.78 33.64
CA SER A 166 16.82 -12.74 34.21
C SER A 166 15.35 -12.31 34.14
N SER A 167 15.08 -11.00 33.99
CA SER A 167 13.72 -10.44 34.00
C SER A 167 13.60 -9.12 33.24
N TYR A 168 12.38 -8.72 32.86
CA TYR A 168 12.14 -7.40 32.25
C TYR A 168 12.37 -6.22 33.20
N GLU A 169 12.26 -6.43 34.52
CA GLU A 169 12.61 -5.41 35.52
C GLU A 169 14.10 -5.08 35.45
N GLU A 170 14.94 -6.11 35.28
CA GLU A 170 16.38 -5.96 35.12
C GLU A 170 16.74 -5.27 33.79
N VAL A 171 16.03 -5.61 32.69
CA VAL A 171 16.17 -4.90 31.40
C VAL A 171 15.94 -3.39 31.58
N LEU A 172 14.85 -3.02 32.25
CA LEU A 172 14.53 -1.61 32.50
C LEU A 172 15.58 -0.93 33.35
N ASN A 173 16.03 -1.56 34.43
CA ASN A 173 17.03 -0.98 35.31
C ASN A 173 18.33 -0.67 34.56
N LEU A 174 18.79 -1.58 33.69
CA LEU A 174 19.98 -1.36 32.84
C LEU A 174 19.78 -0.26 31.80
N VAL A 175 18.58 -0.13 31.22
CA VAL A 175 18.27 0.96 30.28
C VAL A 175 18.21 2.31 31.02
N LYS A 176 17.69 2.35 32.26
CA LYS A 176 17.63 3.57 33.09
C LYS A 176 19.02 4.05 33.49
N SER A 177 19.86 3.13 33.96
CA SER A 177 21.24 3.42 34.36
C SER A 177 22.12 3.84 33.18
N GLY A 178 21.77 3.41 31.96
CA GLY A 178 22.57 3.64 30.75
C GLY A 178 23.65 2.57 30.54
N ASP A 179 23.59 1.48 31.31
CA ASP A 179 24.48 0.32 31.17
C ASP A 179 24.24 -0.46 29.87
N VAL A 180 23.11 -0.21 29.19
CA VAL A 180 22.81 -0.70 27.84
C VAL A 180 22.20 0.42 27.01
N ASP A 181 22.37 0.35 25.69
CA ASP A 181 21.82 1.35 24.75
C ASP A 181 20.30 1.18 24.56
N ALA A 182 19.83 -0.06 24.66
CA ALA A 182 18.44 -0.45 24.44
C ALA A 182 18.09 -1.73 25.21
N GLY A 183 16.79 -2.01 25.35
CA GLY A 183 16.29 -3.24 25.96
C GLY A 183 15.06 -3.78 25.23
N LEU A 184 14.94 -5.10 25.15
CA LEU A 184 13.76 -5.77 24.59
C LEU A 184 12.83 -6.19 25.74
N ILE A 185 11.58 -5.70 25.71
CA ILE A 185 10.54 -6.06 26.67
C ILE A 185 9.19 -6.28 25.97
N ALA A 186 8.24 -6.89 26.65
CA ALA A 186 6.86 -6.96 26.16
C ALA A 186 6.16 -5.59 26.24
N ARG A 187 5.37 -5.22 25.24
CA ARG A 187 4.67 -3.92 25.17
C ARG A 187 3.69 -3.72 26.33
N ASN A 188 2.98 -4.77 26.75
CA ASN A 188 2.10 -4.69 27.92
C ASN A 188 2.87 -4.36 29.21
N PHE A 189 4.12 -4.83 29.32
CA PHE A 189 5.01 -4.56 30.43
C PHE A 189 5.50 -3.11 30.42
N TYR A 190 5.85 -2.58 29.24
CA TYR A 190 6.17 -1.15 29.07
C TYR A 190 5.01 -0.25 29.52
N ASN A 191 3.80 -0.53 29.03
CA ASN A 191 2.59 0.26 29.35
C ASN A 191 2.26 0.23 30.84
N TYR A 192 2.61 -0.84 31.56
CA TYR A 192 2.40 -0.95 33.00
C TYR A 192 3.30 -0.02 33.81
N ILE A 193 4.54 0.19 33.36
CA ILE A 193 5.59 0.76 34.20
C ILE A 193 5.57 2.28 34.27
N ASN A 194 4.80 2.94 33.39
CA ASN A 194 4.50 4.38 33.39
C ASN A 194 5.70 5.29 33.79
N ASP A 195 6.90 4.90 33.34
CA ASP A 195 8.13 5.62 33.62
C ASP A 195 8.48 6.51 32.44
N ARG A 196 8.46 7.82 32.66
CA ARG A 196 8.68 8.83 31.60
C ARG A 196 10.15 9.00 31.19
N SER A 197 11.08 8.34 31.86
CA SER A 197 12.52 8.42 31.55
C SER A 197 12.98 7.47 30.43
N ILE A 198 12.10 6.55 30.02
CA ILE A 198 12.37 5.55 28.97
C ILE A 198 11.31 5.70 27.88
N TYR A 199 11.75 5.61 26.62
CA TYR A 199 10.89 5.68 25.45
C TYR A 199 10.82 4.32 24.75
N GLU A 200 9.61 3.90 24.41
CA GLU A 200 9.37 2.90 23.37
C GLU A 200 9.83 3.46 22.01
N THR A 201 10.62 2.68 21.28
CA THR A 201 11.07 2.98 19.91
C THR A 201 10.04 2.48 18.90
N PHE A 202 10.20 2.83 17.61
CA PHE A 202 9.32 2.31 16.55
C PHE A 202 9.55 0.83 16.24
N LEU A 203 10.56 0.19 16.85
CA LEU A 203 10.89 -1.21 16.65
C LEU A 203 10.02 -2.09 17.52
N ALA A 204 9.06 -2.75 16.86
CA ALA A 204 8.27 -3.83 17.41
C ALA A 204 8.59 -5.13 16.68
N PHE A 205 8.74 -6.21 17.44
CA PHE A 205 8.99 -7.56 16.95
C PHE A 205 7.76 -8.43 17.21
N GLN A 206 7.50 -9.31 16.24
CA GLN A 206 6.37 -10.24 16.09
C GLN A 206 5.23 -10.14 17.11
N PRO A 207 3.97 -9.96 16.66
CA PRO A 207 2.85 -10.12 17.57
C PRO A 207 2.75 -11.59 18.02
N VAL A 208 2.85 -11.83 19.31
CA VAL A 208 2.61 -13.14 19.92
C VAL A 208 1.16 -13.22 20.41
N ARG A 209 0.54 -14.34 20.07
CA ARG A 209 -0.84 -14.67 20.46
C ARG A 209 -0.82 -15.24 21.88
N ILE A 210 -1.41 -14.53 22.82
CA ILE A 210 -1.65 -15.04 24.17
C ILE A 210 -2.94 -15.85 24.16
N VAL A 211 -2.82 -17.11 24.56
CA VAL A 211 -3.88 -18.13 24.52
C VAL A 211 -3.98 -18.84 25.87
N PHE A 212 -5.01 -19.66 26.06
CA PHE A 212 -5.03 -20.62 27.16
C PHE A 212 -4.34 -21.91 26.71
N ALA A 213 -3.35 -22.39 27.48
CA ALA A 213 -2.79 -23.71 27.25
C ALA A 213 -3.38 -24.71 28.21
N PHE A 214 -3.66 -25.90 27.71
CA PHE A 214 -4.17 -27.03 28.47
C PHE A 214 -3.21 -28.20 28.42
N ASN A 215 -3.18 -29.00 29.47
CA ASN A 215 -2.45 -30.25 29.50
C ASN A 215 -2.90 -31.15 28.33
N LYS A 216 -1.97 -31.89 27.73
CA LYS A 216 -2.24 -32.74 26.56
C LYS A 216 -3.29 -33.84 26.82
N LYS A 217 -3.44 -34.28 28.07
CA LYS A 217 -4.41 -35.30 28.52
C LYS A 217 -5.80 -34.72 28.79
N ILE A 218 -6.00 -33.39 28.71
CA ILE A 218 -7.33 -32.80 28.91
C ILE A 218 -8.28 -33.23 27.80
N ASN A 219 -9.57 -33.31 28.14
CA ASN A 219 -10.63 -33.60 27.18
C ASN A 219 -10.77 -32.47 26.16
N ASP A 220 -10.78 -32.80 24.86
CA ASP A 220 -10.93 -31.84 23.76
C ASP A 220 -12.23 -31.04 23.84
N ASN A 221 -13.28 -31.59 24.46
CA ASN A 221 -14.53 -30.89 24.69
C ASN A 221 -14.35 -29.62 25.55
N ILE A 222 -13.41 -29.63 26.51
CA ILE A 222 -13.13 -28.45 27.35
C ILE A 222 -12.41 -27.39 26.51
N VAL A 223 -11.46 -27.79 25.67
CA VAL A 223 -10.72 -26.85 24.79
C VAL A 223 -11.69 -26.21 23.80
N ASN A 224 -12.50 -27.01 23.11
CA ASN A 224 -13.49 -26.54 22.14
C ASN A 224 -14.56 -25.64 22.77
N LEU A 225 -14.92 -25.87 24.04
CA LEU A 225 -15.83 -25.01 24.79
C LEU A 225 -15.22 -23.63 25.03
N PHE A 226 -13.97 -23.60 25.50
CA PHE A 226 -13.24 -22.34 25.68
C PHE A 226 -13.07 -21.59 24.37
N ASP A 227 -12.83 -22.29 23.25
CA ASP A 227 -12.76 -21.70 21.91
C ASP A 227 -14.06 -21.02 21.50
N LYS A 228 -15.18 -21.74 21.60
CA LYS A 228 -16.50 -21.23 21.22
C LYS A 228 -16.88 -20.00 22.06
N GLU A 229 -16.67 -20.05 23.36
CA GLU A 229 -17.00 -18.94 24.25
C GLU A 229 -16.09 -17.73 24.03
N LEU A 230 -14.78 -17.95 23.81
CA LEU A 230 -13.84 -16.88 23.50
C LEU A 230 -14.17 -16.20 22.17
N GLN A 231 -14.53 -16.98 21.14
CA GLN A 231 -15.01 -16.44 19.86
C GLN A 231 -16.26 -15.55 20.04
N ASN A 232 -17.24 -16.02 20.81
CA ASN A 232 -18.46 -15.23 21.10
C ASN A 232 -18.13 -13.93 21.82
N LEU A 233 -17.24 -13.98 22.82
CA LEU A 233 -16.81 -12.80 23.57
C LEU A 233 -16.06 -11.78 22.71
N ILE A 234 -15.17 -12.24 21.84
CA ILE A 234 -14.40 -11.34 20.96
C ILE A 234 -15.30 -10.70 19.89
N ASN A 235 -16.29 -11.43 19.38
CA ASN A 235 -17.19 -10.94 18.32
C ASN A 235 -18.25 -9.95 18.83
N ASP A 236 -18.62 -10.01 20.12
CA ASP A 236 -19.57 -9.08 20.73
C ASP A 236 -18.85 -7.90 21.42
N LYS A 237 -18.95 -6.71 20.83
CA LYS A 237 -18.34 -5.46 21.37
C LYS A 237 -18.90 -5.04 22.73
N SER A 238 -20.07 -5.53 23.13
CA SER A 238 -20.67 -5.26 24.44
C SER A 238 -20.28 -6.28 25.51
N SER A 239 -19.51 -7.31 25.14
CA SER A 239 -19.16 -8.40 26.04
C SER A 239 -18.21 -7.97 27.15
N ILE A 240 -18.11 -8.84 28.16
CA ILE A 240 -17.16 -8.66 29.27
C ILE A 240 -15.71 -8.54 28.78
N TYR A 241 -15.38 -9.06 27.60
CA TYR A 241 -14.06 -8.92 26.98
C TYR A 241 -13.65 -7.46 26.83
N TYR A 242 -14.46 -6.65 26.14
CA TYR A 242 -14.14 -5.25 25.89
C TYR A 242 -14.25 -4.39 27.16
N VAL A 243 -15.17 -4.72 28.07
CA VAL A 243 -15.28 -4.07 29.38
C VAL A 243 -14.01 -4.25 30.19
N LYS A 244 -13.51 -5.48 30.31
CA LYS A 244 -12.28 -5.80 31.04
C LYS A 244 -11.04 -5.29 30.32
N TYR A 245 -11.01 -5.34 28.99
CA TYR A 245 -9.94 -4.78 28.19
C TYR A 245 -9.77 -3.27 28.47
N ASN A 246 -10.85 -2.50 28.46
CA ASN A 246 -10.80 -1.09 28.80
C ASN A 246 -10.40 -0.86 30.26
N HIS A 247 -10.87 -1.70 31.20
CA HIS A 247 -10.50 -1.59 32.60
C HIS A 247 -8.99 -1.75 32.85
N TYR A 248 -8.35 -2.76 32.25
CA TYR A 248 -6.93 -3.05 32.48
C TYR A 248 -5.97 -2.24 31.59
N PHE A 249 -6.41 -1.78 30.42
CA PHE A 249 -5.52 -1.11 29.46
C PHE A 249 -5.82 0.38 29.21
N HIS A 250 -6.98 0.92 29.61
CA HIS A 250 -7.40 2.30 29.30
C HIS A 250 -7.72 3.17 30.53
N ASN A 251 -7.35 2.75 31.74
CA ASN A 251 -7.70 3.46 32.97
C ASN A 251 -6.81 4.69 33.27
N GLY A 252 -7.01 5.77 32.52
CA GLY A 252 -6.67 7.14 32.90
C GLY A 252 -7.85 7.84 33.59
N SER A 253 -8.23 7.42 34.80
CA SER A 253 -9.38 8.03 35.52
C SER A 253 -8.99 9.27 36.33
N LEU A 254 -8.72 10.39 35.63
CA LEU A 254 -8.63 11.73 36.24
C LEU A 254 -10.00 12.39 36.45
N HIS A 255 -11.09 11.83 35.92
CA HIS A 255 -12.40 12.51 35.87
C HIS A 255 -13.36 12.26 37.05
N LYS A 256 -13.22 11.19 37.85
CA LYS A 256 -14.25 10.86 38.86
C LYS A 256 -14.19 11.66 40.18
N LYS A 257 -13.02 12.12 40.62
CA LYS A 257 -12.88 12.85 41.91
C LYS A 257 -13.35 14.31 41.85
N TYR A 258 -13.22 14.98 40.70
CA TYR A 258 -13.61 16.39 40.56
C TYR A 258 -15.11 16.58 40.35
N VAL A 259 -15.80 15.61 39.75
CA VAL A 259 -17.25 15.67 39.49
C VAL A 259 -18.06 15.73 40.80
N ILE A 260 -17.66 14.97 41.83
CA ILE A 260 -18.39 14.94 43.11
C ILE A 260 -18.28 16.28 43.87
N VAL A 261 -17.11 16.92 43.83
CA VAL A 261 -16.89 18.23 44.46
C VAL A 261 -17.68 19.33 43.75
N ILE A 262 -17.78 19.26 42.42
CA ILE A 262 -18.57 20.19 41.61
C ILE A 262 -20.07 20.03 41.90
N TYR A 263 -20.57 18.80 42.06
CA TYR A 263 -21.98 18.56 42.39
C TYR A 263 -22.36 19.06 43.79
N LEU A 264 -21.50 18.86 44.80
CA LEU A 264 -21.73 19.38 46.15
C LEU A 264 -21.71 20.91 46.21
N ALA A 265 -20.79 21.55 45.47
CA ALA A 265 -20.76 23.00 45.33
C ALA A 265 -22.03 23.53 44.66
N LEU A 266 -22.50 22.88 43.59
CA LEU A 266 -23.72 23.26 42.86
C LEU A 266 -24.99 23.18 43.71
N ILE A 267 -25.11 22.16 44.57
CA ILE A 267 -26.27 21.99 45.46
C ILE A 267 -26.30 23.10 46.52
N ILE A 268 -25.16 23.38 47.17
CA ILE A 268 -25.07 24.43 48.19
C ILE A 268 -25.35 25.80 47.58
N THR A 269 -24.80 26.09 46.38
CA THR A 269 -25.11 27.33 45.67
C THR A 269 -26.56 27.42 45.24
N SER A 270 -27.21 26.31 44.88
CA SER A 270 -28.63 26.32 44.48
C SER A 270 -29.56 26.59 45.66
N ILE A 271 -29.25 26.07 46.85
CA ILE A 271 -30.03 26.32 48.07
C ILE A 271 -29.89 27.79 48.50
N LEU A 272 -28.67 28.33 48.49
CA LEU A 272 -28.41 29.74 48.78
C LEU A 272 -29.07 30.68 47.75
N PHE A 273 -29.05 30.30 46.48
CA PHE A 273 -29.73 31.03 45.41
C PHE A 273 -31.25 31.04 45.60
N LEU A 274 -31.85 29.90 45.96
CA LEU A 274 -33.29 29.81 46.19
C LEU A 274 -33.75 30.71 47.37
N LEU A 275 -32.97 30.74 48.45
CA LEU A 275 -33.25 31.57 49.62
C LEU A 275 -33.17 33.07 49.28
N ILE A 276 -32.17 33.47 48.49
CA ILE A 276 -31.99 34.86 48.01
C ILE A 276 -33.10 35.25 47.03
N VAL A 277 -33.55 34.34 46.18
CA VAL A 277 -34.64 34.60 45.22
C VAL A 277 -35.96 34.84 45.93
N ILE A 278 -36.29 34.07 46.97
CA ILE A 278 -37.54 34.23 47.73
C ILE A 278 -37.55 35.56 48.49
N LEU A 279 -36.45 35.90 49.17
CA LEU A 279 -36.29 37.17 49.89
C LEU A 279 -36.30 38.38 48.95
N ARG A 280 -35.67 38.29 47.77
CA ARG A 280 -35.73 39.34 46.74
C ARG A 280 -37.12 39.48 46.14
N LYS A 281 -37.89 38.40 45.95
CA LYS A 281 -39.22 38.45 45.31
C LYS A 281 -40.21 39.31 46.11
N ILE A 282 -40.17 39.21 47.44
CA ILE A 282 -41.10 39.91 48.33
C ILE A 282 -40.83 41.42 48.38
N ILE A 283 -39.56 41.84 48.36
CA ILE A 283 -39.17 43.26 48.39
C ILE A 283 -39.24 43.90 46.98
N LYS A 284 -38.95 43.10 45.94
CA LYS A 284 -38.98 43.51 44.53
C LYS A 284 -40.40 43.83 44.10
N ASP A 285 -41.43 43.03 44.37
CA ASP A 285 -42.75 43.25 43.73
C ASP A 285 -43.39 44.66 43.95
N ARG A 286 -43.13 45.32 45.09
CA ARG A 286 -43.72 46.64 45.40
C ARG A 286 -42.86 47.84 44.97
N THR A 287 -41.53 47.78 45.15
CA THR A 287 -40.62 48.83 44.63
C THR A 287 -40.35 48.66 43.13
N SER A 288 -40.42 47.42 42.64
CA SER A 288 -40.29 47.10 41.22
C SER A 288 -41.43 47.69 40.43
N LYS A 289 -42.73 47.71 40.76
CA LYS A 289 -43.68 48.29 39.76
C LYS A 289 -43.44 49.76 39.35
N LEU A 290 -43.00 50.62 40.27
CA LEU A 290 -42.72 52.04 39.99
C LEU A 290 -41.29 52.28 39.49
N ILE A 291 -40.31 51.59 40.07
CA ILE A 291 -38.95 51.61 39.55
C ILE A 291 -38.90 50.89 38.20
N ASP A 292 -39.60 49.80 37.97
CA ASP A 292 -39.66 49.02 36.72
C ASP A 292 -40.29 49.83 35.59
N ILE A 293 -41.23 50.76 35.80
CA ILE A 293 -41.68 51.61 34.69
C ILE A 293 -40.64 52.68 34.35
N ASN A 294 -40.12 53.39 35.35
CA ASN A 294 -39.19 54.50 35.12
C ASN A 294 -37.80 54.01 34.73
N LYS A 295 -37.33 52.94 35.39
CA LYS A 295 -36.16 52.12 35.05
C LYS A 295 -36.41 51.32 33.79
N ARG A 296 -37.61 50.85 33.40
CA ARG A 296 -37.79 50.30 32.03
C ARG A 296 -37.55 51.37 31.01
N LEU A 297 -38.08 52.59 31.15
CA LEU A 297 -37.85 53.65 30.16
C LEU A 297 -36.39 54.11 30.15
N THR A 298 -35.79 54.39 31.30
CA THR A 298 -34.35 54.74 31.36
C THR A 298 -33.44 53.56 31.01
N THR A 299 -33.80 52.31 31.30
CA THR A 299 -33.03 51.12 30.88
C THR A 299 -33.24 50.80 29.42
N ILE A 300 -34.42 51.04 28.83
CA ILE A 300 -34.62 50.91 27.38
C ILE A 300 -33.74 51.94 26.67
N LEU A 301 -33.77 53.20 27.11
CA LEU A 301 -32.95 54.28 26.54
C LEU A 301 -31.45 54.12 26.84
N SER A 302 -31.07 53.52 27.99
CA SER A 302 -29.67 53.27 28.35
C SER A 302 -29.14 51.93 27.85
N ALA A 303 -30.00 51.01 27.42
CA ALA A 303 -29.61 49.73 26.82
C ALA A 303 -29.51 49.83 25.29
N THR A 304 -30.06 50.88 24.68
CA THR A 304 -29.76 51.24 23.29
C THR A 304 -28.53 52.16 23.27
N PRO A 305 -27.38 51.75 22.73
CA PRO A 305 -26.18 52.58 22.60
C PRO A 305 -26.31 53.67 21.51
N ASP A 306 -27.51 53.84 20.98
CA ASP A 306 -27.86 54.71 19.85
C ASP A 306 -27.98 56.18 20.28
N LEU A 307 -27.98 57.08 19.30
CA LEU A 307 -28.04 58.52 19.51
C LEU A 307 -29.46 59.02 19.23
N ILE A 308 -30.09 59.64 20.22
CA ILE A 308 -31.42 60.23 20.11
C ILE A 308 -31.27 61.75 20.13
N LEU A 309 -31.68 62.41 19.05
CA LEU A 309 -31.57 63.85 18.88
C LEU A 309 -32.97 64.44 18.72
N LEU A 310 -33.27 65.49 19.46
CA LEU A 310 -34.42 66.33 19.18
C LEU A 310 -33.92 67.53 18.36
N ILE A 311 -34.44 67.69 17.14
CA ILE A 311 -33.96 68.69 16.18
C ILE A 311 -35.14 69.56 15.76
N ALA A 312 -34.96 70.88 15.74
CA ALA A 312 -35.95 71.83 15.24
C ALA A 312 -36.05 71.81 13.70
N GLU A 313 -37.15 72.34 13.16
CA GLU A 313 -37.36 72.45 11.70
C GLU A 313 -36.25 73.20 10.95
N ASP A 314 -35.58 74.14 11.62
CA ASP A 314 -34.46 74.90 11.04
C ASP A 314 -33.08 74.25 11.27
N GLY A 315 -33.06 73.01 11.75
CA GLY A 315 -31.88 72.18 11.95
C GLY A 315 -31.17 72.38 13.29
N GLU A 316 -31.74 73.14 14.23
CA GLU A 316 -31.15 73.38 15.54
C GLU A 316 -31.28 72.14 16.45
N TYR A 317 -30.18 71.64 17.03
CA TYR A 317 -30.25 70.54 18.01
C TYR A 317 -30.77 71.08 19.35
N LEU A 318 -31.94 70.61 19.76
CA LEU A 318 -32.62 71.04 20.99
C LEU A 318 -32.29 70.13 22.17
N GLU A 319 -32.16 68.82 21.91
CA GLU A 319 -31.85 67.84 22.93
C GLU A 319 -31.01 66.71 22.33
N VAL A 320 -30.05 66.20 23.11
CA VAL A 320 -29.19 65.08 22.71
C VAL A 320 -29.17 64.09 23.86
N LEU A 321 -29.68 62.89 23.61
CA LEU A 321 -29.74 61.78 24.56
C LEU A 321 -29.01 60.60 23.95
N THR A 322 -27.91 60.20 24.58
CA THR A 322 -27.26 58.92 24.30
C THR A 322 -26.66 58.36 25.58
N SER A 323 -26.58 57.04 25.64
CA SER A 323 -26.00 56.30 26.75
C SER A 323 -24.56 55.88 26.49
N ASN A 324 -24.06 56.08 25.26
CA ASN A 324 -22.71 55.73 24.86
C ASN A 324 -21.77 56.93 25.08
N GLU A 325 -20.98 56.90 26.16
CA GLU A 325 -20.04 57.99 26.51
C GLU A 325 -18.96 58.24 25.44
N GLU A 326 -18.58 57.26 24.63
CA GLU A 326 -17.62 57.45 23.53
C GLU A 326 -18.24 58.25 22.38
N LEU A 327 -19.45 57.91 21.95
CA LEU A 327 -20.20 58.71 20.97
C LEU A 327 -20.44 60.13 21.53
N LEU A 328 -20.78 60.24 22.81
CA LEU A 328 -20.97 61.52 23.51
C LEU A 328 -19.66 62.36 23.55
N ALA A 329 -18.49 61.71 23.64
CA ALA A 329 -17.19 62.37 23.67
C ALA A 329 -16.77 62.93 22.30
N ASP A 330 -17.15 62.26 21.20
CA ASP A 330 -16.87 62.75 19.84
C ASP A 330 -17.72 63.99 19.49
N PHE A 331 -18.90 64.12 20.10
CA PHE A 331 -19.83 65.22 19.90
C PHE A 331 -19.88 66.23 21.07
N ARG A 332 -18.92 66.14 22.01
CA ARG A 332 -18.98 66.74 23.36
C ARG A 332 -18.95 68.27 23.39
N ASP A 333 -18.44 68.94 22.37
CA ASP A 333 -18.46 70.41 22.30
C ASP A 333 -19.80 70.92 21.73
N ASN A 334 -20.84 70.73 22.57
CA ASN A 334 -22.21 71.23 22.50
C ASN A 334 -22.83 71.29 21.09
N LEU A 335 -23.35 70.14 20.64
CA LEU A 335 -24.37 70.07 19.58
C LEU A 335 -25.59 70.96 19.92
N LEU A 336 -25.96 71.02 21.20
CA LEU A 336 -27.08 71.79 21.73
C LEU A 336 -27.00 73.27 21.31
N GLY A 337 -28.03 73.74 20.59
CA GLY A 337 -28.16 75.11 20.08
C GLY A 337 -27.41 75.40 18.77
N LYS A 338 -26.63 74.46 18.23
CA LYS A 338 -26.01 74.57 16.89
C LYS A 338 -26.95 74.02 15.82
N LYS A 339 -26.77 74.42 14.57
CA LYS A 339 -27.52 73.83 13.45
C LYS A 339 -26.78 72.63 12.85
N VAL A 340 -27.52 71.68 12.28
CA VAL A 340 -26.98 70.51 11.55
C VAL A 340 -25.87 70.92 10.57
N LYS A 341 -26.08 72.02 9.83
CA LYS A 341 -25.12 72.53 8.82
C LYS A 341 -23.83 73.11 9.41
N ASP A 342 -23.83 73.47 10.69
CA ASP A 342 -22.66 74.01 11.38
C ASP A 342 -21.77 72.88 11.93
N VAL A 343 -22.35 71.69 12.13
CA VAL A 343 -21.68 70.54 12.75
C VAL A 343 -21.32 69.47 11.73
N ILE A 344 -22.21 69.20 10.78
CA ILE A 344 -22.00 68.25 9.70
C ILE A 344 -21.71 69.05 8.44
N GLN A 345 -20.59 68.77 7.77
CA GLN A 345 -20.17 69.50 6.57
C GLN A 345 -20.52 68.72 5.29
N GLY A 346 -20.65 69.45 4.17
CA GLY A 346 -20.79 68.88 2.83
C GLY A 346 -22.16 68.28 2.52
N SER A 347 -22.19 67.40 1.52
CA SER A 347 -23.43 66.86 0.92
C SER A 347 -24.29 66.02 1.87
N VAL A 348 -23.75 65.61 3.02
CA VAL A 348 -24.48 64.84 4.05
C VAL A 348 -25.41 65.74 4.86
N ALA A 349 -25.01 66.97 5.18
CA ALA A 349 -25.83 67.92 5.94
C ALA A 349 -27.09 68.35 5.18
N ASP A 350 -26.96 68.60 3.88
CA ASP A 350 -28.09 68.93 3.02
C ASP A 350 -29.08 67.76 2.89
N LYS A 351 -28.58 66.53 2.84
CA LYS A 351 -29.43 65.32 2.86
C LYS A 351 -30.18 65.19 4.18
N ILE A 352 -29.51 65.40 5.32
CA ILE A 352 -30.13 65.36 6.64
C ILE A 352 -31.25 66.41 6.74
N MET A 353 -30.98 67.66 6.32
CA MET A 353 -31.99 68.72 6.33
C MET A 353 -33.19 68.41 5.42
N ASN A 354 -32.95 67.84 4.24
CA ASN A 354 -34.04 67.43 3.34
C ASN A 354 -34.91 66.32 3.97
N ILE A 355 -34.30 65.37 4.68
CA ILE A 355 -35.02 64.31 5.39
C ILE A 355 -35.84 64.88 6.57
N ILE A 356 -35.30 65.84 7.33
CA ILE A 356 -36.04 66.51 8.41
C ILE A 356 -37.26 67.22 7.83
N GLN A 357 -37.08 68.00 6.77
CA GLN A 357 -38.17 68.74 6.12
C GLN A 357 -39.24 67.79 5.59
N LYS A 358 -38.82 66.73 4.88
CA LYS A 358 -39.72 65.70 4.36
C LYS A 358 -40.51 65.01 5.48
N ALA A 359 -39.87 64.67 6.59
CA ALA A 359 -40.55 64.05 7.74
C ALA A 359 -41.62 64.99 8.34
N LEU A 360 -41.31 66.30 8.45
CA LEU A 360 -42.26 67.30 8.95
C LEU A 360 -43.44 67.53 8.01
N ASP A 361 -43.21 67.49 6.70
CA ASP A 361 -44.25 67.74 5.70
C ASP A 361 -45.15 66.51 5.49
N THR A 362 -44.61 65.30 5.54
CA THR A 362 -45.40 64.06 5.37
C THR A 362 -45.98 63.53 6.67
N ASN A 363 -45.44 63.93 7.82
CA ASN A 363 -45.73 63.37 9.13
C ASN A 363 -45.48 61.84 9.24
N GLU A 364 -44.65 61.30 8.35
CA GLU A 364 -44.26 59.88 8.31
C GLU A 364 -42.79 59.69 8.68
N ILE A 365 -42.48 58.50 9.21
CA ILE A 365 -41.09 58.15 9.58
C ILE A 365 -40.24 58.08 8.32
N GLN A 366 -39.17 58.87 8.26
CA GLN A 366 -38.16 58.75 7.21
C GLN A 366 -36.97 57.94 7.72
N ILE A 367 -36.47 57.00 6.90
CA ILE A 367 -35.31 56.16 7.22
C ILE A 367 -34.22 56.42 6.19
N PHE A 368 -33.00 56.66 6.66
CA PHE A 368 -31.87 56.98 5.79
C PHE A 368 -30.54 56.51 6.39
N ARG A 369 -29.65 55.97 5.56
CA ARG A 369 -28.31 55.53 5.98
C ARG A 369 -27.25 56.52 5.51
N TYR A 370 -26.34 56.85 6.41
CA TYR A 370 -25.28 57.83 6.16
C TYR A 370 -23.99 57.45 6.87
N GLU A 371 -22.89 57.93 6.31
CA GLU A 371 -21.56 57.77 6.86
C GLU A 371 -21.11 59.11 7.45
N LEU A 372 -20.51 59.05 8.64
CA LEU A 372 -19.90 60.20 9.30
C LEU A 372 -18.45 59.88 9.67
N ASP A 373 -17.59 60.86 9.45
CA ASP A 373 -16.24 60.87 9.98
C ASP A 373 -16.30 61.37 11.44
N VAL A 374 -15.99 60.50 12.40
CA VAL A 374 -15.91 60.83 13.83
C VAL A 374 -14.49 60.65 14.36
N ILE A 375 -14.21 61.16 15.56
CA ILE A 375 -12.89 61.07 16.18
C ILE A 375 -12.64 59.59 16.54
N GLY A 376 -11.77 58.92 15.77
CA GLY A 376 -11.54 57.47 15.90
C GLY A 376 -11.87 56.65 14.64
N GLY A 377 -12.43 57.28 13.60
CA GLY A 377 -12.61 56.67 12.28
C GLY A 377 -13.99 56.88 11.68
N LYS A 378 -14.23 56.28 10.51
CA LYS A 378 -15.52 56.29 9.81
C LYS A 378 -16.53 55.39 10.52
N ARG A 379 -17.72 55.92 10.81
CA ARG A 379 -18.86 55.16 11.34
C ARG A 379 -20.07 55.24 10.43
N PHE A 380 -20.89 54.20 10.44
CA PHE A 380 -22.12 54.09 9.64
C PHE A 380 -23.35 54.19 10.53
N PHE A 381 -24.29 55.07 10.18
CA PHE A 381 -25.51 55.29 10.93
C PHE A 381 -26.76 55.09 10.09
N GLU A 382 -27.82 54.50 10.68
CA GLU A 382 -29.18 54.53 10.15
C GLU A 382 -30.02 55.53 10.97
N GLY A 383 -30.40 56.65 10.36
CA GLY A 383 -31.25 57.67 10.95
C GLY A 383 -32.72 57.38 10.69
N ARG A 384 -33.52 57.35 11.75
CA ARG A 384 -34.99 57.27 11.70
C ARG A 384 -35.58 58.55 12.28
N VAL A 385 -36.37 59.26 11.48
CA VAL A 385 -36.78 60.64 11.78
C VAL A 385 -38.30 60.72 11.83
N LYS A 386 -38.84 61.20 12.96
CA LYS A 386 -40.27 61.33 13.16
C LYS A 386 -40.63 62.68 13.80
N PRO A 387 -41.65 63.40 13.32
CA PRO A 387 -42.14 64.58 14.02
C PRO A 387 -42.70 64.26 15.41
N ILE A 388 -42.49 65.15 16.36
CA ILE A 388 -43.05 65.05 17.71
C ILE A 388 -43.52 66.44 18.19
N ASP A 389 -44.64 66.51 18.90
CA ASP A 389 -45.10 67.73 19.54
C ASP A 389 -44.87 67.64 21.05
N LEU A 390 -43.96 68.49 21.55
CA LEU A 390 -43.58 68.56 22.96
C LEU A 390 -43.83 69.96 23.56
N GLY A 391 -44.61 70.81 22.88
CA GLY A 391 -44.96 72.15 23.36
C GLY A 391 -43.88 73.23 23.16
N TYR A 392 -42.88 72.97 22.30
CA TYR A 392 -41.92 73.99 21.86
C TYR A 392 -42.53 74.96 20.82
N LYS A 393 -41.98 76.17 20.69
CA LYS A 393 -42.49 77.19 19.74
C LYS A 393 -42.26 76.86 18.25
N LYS A 394 -41.29 76.00 17.95
CA LYS A 394 -40.96 75.53 16.58
C LYS A 394 -41.39 74.07 16.44
N ARG A 395 -41.68 73.62 15.21
CA ARG A 395 -41.89 72.18 14.94
C ARG A 395 -40.58 71.42 15.16
N THR A 396 -40.66 70.23 15.73
CA THR A 396 -39.49 69.42 16.06
C THR A 396 -39.62 68.00 15.53
N VAL A 397 -38.47 67.38 15.27
CA VAL A 397 -38.36 65.97 14.93
C VAL A 397 -37.50 65.25 15.97
N LEU A 398 -37.91 64.03 16.30
CA LEU A 398 -37.08 63.05 16.95
C LEU A 398 -36.27 62.30 15.90
N TRP A 399 -34.96 62.39 15.98
CA TRP A 399 -34.01 61.69 15.14
C TRP A 399 -33.32 60.60 15.95
N TYR A 400 -33.61 59.35 15.62
CA TYR A 400 -33.01 58.16 16.22
C TYR A 400 -31.92 57.64 15.28
N ALA A 401 -30.65 57.82 15.64
CA ALA A 401 -29.50 57.38 14.87
C ALA A 401 -28.91 56.10 15.46
N ILE A 402 -29.04 55.00 14.72
CA ILE A 402 -28.54 53.67 15.10
C ILE A 402 -27.13 53.49 14.55
N ASP A 403 -26.16 53.14 15.40
CA ASP A 403 -24.82 52.78 14.93
C ASP A 403 -24.87 51.37 14.32
N ILE A 404 -24.73 51.28 12.99
CA ILE A 404 -24.76 50.01 12.26
C ILE A 404 -23.36 49.53 11.88
N THR A 405 -22.30 50.10 12.47
CA THR A 405 -20.91 49.82 12.10
C THR A 405 -20.53 48.35 12.33
N GLU A 406 -20.93 47.74 13.46
CA GLU A 406 -20.66 46.32 13.74
C GLU A 406 -21.44 45.39 12.80
N THR A 407 -22.69 45.74 12.50
CA THR A 407 -23.52 45.00 11.52
C THR A 407 -22.89 45.04 10.12
N GLU A 408 -22.44 46.21 9.67
CA GLU A 408 -21.72 46.35 8.40
C GLU A 408 -20.39 45.58 8.39
N LYS A 409 -19.69 45.54 9.54
CA LYS A 409 -18.46 44.75 9.69
C LYS A 409 -18.74 43.26 9.59
N ILE A 410 -19.76 42.74 10.28
CA ILE A 410 -20.16 41.32 10.21
C ILE A 410 -20.61 40.97 8.79
N LEU A 411 -21.38 41.83 8.12
CA LEU A 411 -21.79 41.61 6.73
C LEU A 411 -20.58 41.55 5.79
N ARG A 412 -19.58 42.42 5.98
CA ARG A 412 -18.32 42.36 5.24
C ARG A 412 -17.51 41.11 5.57
N GLU A 413 -17.39 40.72 6.83
CA GLU A 413 -16.70 39.51 7.26
C GLU A 413 -17.35 38.26 6.65
N LEU A 414 -18.68 38.17 6.67
CA LEU A 414 -19.44 37.10 6.04
C LEU A 414 -19.23 37.07 4.51
N GLN A 415 -19.19 38.24 3.86
CA GLN A 415 -18.92 38.33 2.44
C GLN A 415 -17.49 37.86 2.11
N VAL A 416 -16.49 38.28 2.91
CA VAL A 416 -15.09 37.83 2.78
C VAL A 416 -14.98 36.33 3.02
N GLU A 417 -15.66 35.78 4.01
CA GLU A 417 -15.67 34.35 4.31
C GLU A 417 -16.31 33.54 3.17
N LYS A 418 -17.41 34.03 2.60
CA LYS A 418 -18.06 33.45 1.41
C LYS A 418 -17.14 33.49 0.19
N GLU A 419 -16.44 34.59 -0.05
CA GLU A 419 -15.45 34.72 -1.13
C GLU A 419 -14.27 33.77 -0.91
N LYS A 420 -13.78 33.63 0.33
CA LYS A 420 -12.73 32.70 0.71
C LYS A 420 -13.13 31.24 0.46
N LEU A 421 -14.33 30.83 0.90
CA LEU A 421 -14.89 29.50 0.64
C LEU A 421 -15.00 29.21 -0.87
N ASN A 422 -15.52 30.16 -1.64
CA ASN A 422 -15.61 30.03 -3.09
C ASN A 422 -14.22 29.91 -3.75
N SER A 423 -13.22 30.62 -3.25
CA SER A 423 -11.84 30.50 -3.74
C SER A 423 -11.25 29.13 -3.42
N ILE A 424 -11.46 28.60 -2.20
CA ILE A 424 -11.00 27.26 -1.81
C ILE A 424 -11.62 26.21 -2.71
N LEU A 425 -12.95 26.21 -2.88
CA LEU A 425 -13.68 25.24 -3.71
C LEU A 425 -13.29 25.30 -5.20
N LYS A 426 -12.87 26.46 -5.71
CA LYS A 426 -12.34 26.62 -7.07
C LYS A 426 -10.91 26.09 -7.23
N SER A 427 -10.13 26.04 -6.15
CA SER A 427 -8.72 25.61 -6.16
C SER A 427 -8.54 24.11 -5.91
N VAL A 428 -9.54 23.43 -5.36
CA VAL A 428 -9.51 21.98 -5.13
C VAL A 428 -9.58 21.25 -6.47
N SER A 429 -8.66 20.32 -6.71
CA SER A 429 -8.58 19.51 -7.93
C SER A 429 -9.68 18.45 -8.03
N GLU A 430 -10.31 18.10 -6.92
CA GLU A 430 -11.42 17.16 -6.86
C GLU A 430 -12.73 17.81 -7.31
N GLY A 431 -13.54 17.04 -8.02
CA GLY A 431 -14.91 17.40 -8.34
C GLY A 431 -15.79 17.32 -7.11
N VAL A 432 -16.44 18.42 -6.74
CA VAL A 432 -17.40 18.50 -5.65
C VAL A 432 -18.77 18.83 -6.21
N VAL A 433 -19.72 17.94 -6.00
CA VAL A 433 -21.12 18.08 -6.43
C VAL A 433 -22.02 17.96 -5.20
N VAL A 434 -22.93 18.91 -5.02
CA VAL A 434 -23.94 18.86 -3.95
C VAL A 434 -25.31 18.67 -4.58
N ILE A 435 -26.09 17.76 -4.00
CA ILE A 435 -27.45 17.45 -4.44
C ILE A 435 -28.47 17.67 -3.32
N ASP A 436 -29.69 18.01 -3.71
CA ASP A 436 -30.84 18.05 -2.82
C ASP A 436 -31.49 16.66 -2.63
N ARG A 437 -32.54 16.59 -1.80
CA ARG A 437 -33.31 15.35 -1.57
C ARG A 437 -34.05 14.82 -2.81
N ASN A 438 -34.21 15.65 -3.84
CA ASN A 438 -34.81 15.24 -5.12
C ASN A 438 -33.75 14.80 -6.14
N LYS A 439 -32.51 14.57 -5.70
CA LYS A 439 -31.37 14.15 -6.54
C LYS A 439 -31.01 15.19 -7.61
N LYS A 440 -31.35 16.46 -7.41
CA LYS A 440 -30.94 17.57 -8.29
C LYS A 440 -29.66 18.21 -7.80
N ILE A 441 -28.76 18.51 -8.74
CA ILE A 441 -27.50 19.19 -8.44
C ILE A 441 -27.79 20.64 -8.10
N ILE A 442 -27.48 21.05 -6.87
CA ILE A 442 -27.62 22.44 -6.39
C ILE A 442 -26.30 23.20 -6.43
N PHE A 443 -25.16 22.49 -6.45
CA PHE A 443 -23.85 23.08 -6.58
C PHE A 443 -22.89 22.10 -7.26
N ALA A 444 -22.02 22.63 -8.11
CA ALA A 444 -20.86 21.91 -8.65
C ALA A 444 -19.68 22.87 -8.71
N ASN A 445 -18.51 22.46 -8.22
CA ASN A 445 -17.30 23.28 -8.37
C ASN A 445 -16.75 23.20 -9.80
N LYS A 446 -15.78 24.07 -10.10
CA LYS A 446 -15.15 24.14 -11.43
C LYS A 446 -14.54 22.80 -11.85
N SER A 447 -13.83 22.13 -10.95
CA SER A 447 -13.15 20.87 -11.20
C SER A 447 -14.13 19.73 -11.54
N ALA A 448 -15.32 19.71 -10.93
CA ALA A 448 -16.37 18.75 -11.30
C ALA A 448 -16.79 18.91 -12.77
N CYS A 449 -17.01 20.15 -13.22
CA CYS A 449 -17.35 20.44 -14.62
C CYS A 449 -16.22 20.05 -15.58
N GLU A 450 -14.96 20.31 -15.22
CA GLU A 450 -13.78 19.94 -16.03
C GLU A 450 -13.60 18.42 -16.13
N ILE A 451 -13.70 17.68 -15.02
CA ILE A 451 -13.56 16.22 -15.01
C ILE A 451 -14.68 15.55 -15.83
N LEU A 452 -15.92 16.03 -15.67
CA LEU A 452 -17.11 15.53 -16.36
C LEU A 452 -17.22 16.01 -17.82
N GLU A 453 -16.40 16.99 -18.21
CA GLU A 453 -16.38 17.66 -19.51
C GLU A 453 -17.73 18.27 -19.92
N ILE A 454 -18.41 18.90 -18.95
CA ILE A 454 -19.74 19.50 -19.08
C ILE A 454 -19.72 20.97 -18.63
N ASP A 455 -20.35 21.86 -19.40
CA ASP A 455 -20.32 23.30 -19.12
C ASP A 455 -21.16 23.70 -17.90
N GLU A 456 -22.30 23.04 -17.68
CA GLU A 456 -23.21 23.36 -16.57
C GLU A 456 -23.85 22.09 -15.98
N CYS A 457 -23.61 21.86 -14.69
CA CYS A 457 -24.15 20.74 -13.92
C CYS A 457 -25.41 21.10 -13.11
N VAL A 458 -25.53 22.37 -12.68
CA VAL A 458 -26.56 22.80 -11.72
C VAL A 458 -27.96 22.69 -12.33
N GLY A 459 -28.92 22.22 -11.53
CA GLY A 459 -30.32 22.02 -11.92
C GLY A 459 -30.62 20.69 -12.63
N LYS A 460 -29.59 19.95 -13.08
CA LYS A 460 -29.73 18.63 -13.71
C LYS A 460 -29.87 17.51 -12.68
N SER A 461 -30.42 16.38 -13.12
CA SER A 461 -30.48 15.15 -12.31
C SER A 461 -29.08 14.57 -12.11
N PHE A 462 -28.77 14.16 -10.89
CA PHE A 462 -27.49 13.55 -10.53
C PHE A 462 -27.17 12.32 -11.38
N ASP A 463 -28.12 11.40 -11.54
CA ASP A 463 -27.92 10.14 -12.28
C ASP A 463 -27.70 10.35 -13.79
N ASP A 464 -28.15 11.49 -14.34
CA ASP A 464 -27.96 11.81 -15.76
C ASP A 464 -26.56 12.37 -16.05
N VAL A 465 -25.99 13.07 -15.07
CA VAL A 465 -24.68 13.74 -15.13
C VAL A 465 -23.56 12.79 -14.67
N ILE A 466 -23.76 12.09 -13.55
CA ILE A 466 -22.78 11.16 -12.98
C ILE A 466 -23.08 9.75 -13.48
N ARG A 467 -22.46 9.39 -14.61
CA ARG A 467 -22.64 8.09 -15.27
C ARG A 467 -21.51 7.15 -14.89
N LEU A 468 -21.74 6.34 -13.85
CA LEU A 468 -20.75 5.40 -13.34
C LEU A 468 -20.88 4.02 -13.99
N TYR A 469 -19.75 3.40 -14.26
CA TYR A 469 -19.63 2.07 -14.84
C TYR A 469 -18.61 1.21 -14.09
N LYS A 470 -18.92 -0.07 -13.96
CA LYS A 470 -18.00 -1.12 -13.51
C LYS A 470 -18.11 -2.29 -14.47
N ASP A 471 -16.99 -2.74 -15.02
CA ASP A 471 -16.95 -3.87 -15.96
C ASP A 471 -18.00 -3.75 -17.10
N GLU A 472 -18.13 -2.56 -17.68
CA GLU A 472 -19.09 -2.18 -18.74
C GLU A 472 -20.57 -2.11 -18.32
N GLU A 473 -20.91 -2.46 -17.07
CA GLU A 473 -22.25 -2.30 -16.52
C GLU A 473 -22.43 -0.93 -15.84
N ARG A 474 -23.58 -0.28 -16.08
CA ARG A 474 -23.91 1.00 -15.44
C ARG A 474 -24.28 0.76 -13.98
N VAL A 475 -23.65 1.50 -13.08
CA VAL A 475 -23.88 1.43 -11.63
C VAL A 475 -24.54 2.73 -11.15
N PHE A 476 -25.50 2.59 -10.24
CA PHE A 476 -26.14 3.72 -9.58
C PHE A 476 -25.70 3.79 -8.12
N LEU A 477 -25.42 5.01 -7.66
CA LEU A 477 -25.08 5.27 -6.27
C LEU A 477 -26.33 5.08 -5.37
N PRO A 478 -26.20 4.46 -4.18
CA PRO A 478 -27.33 4.19 -3.29
C PRO A 478 -27.77 5.45 -2.52
N LEU A 479 -28.18 6.49 -3.23
CA LEU A 479 -28.60 7.78 -2.68
C LEU A 479 -29.71 7.65 -1.62
N ASP A 480 -30.61 6.69 -1.79
CA ASP A 480 -31.73 6.47 -0.87
C ASP A 480 -31.27 5.93 0.49
N ASP A 481 -30.20 5.15 0.54
CA ASP A 481 -29.61 4.69 1.80
C ASP A 481 -28.96 5.85 2.56
N ILE A 482 -28.35 6.80 1.86
CA ILE A 482 -27.76 7.99 2.48
C ILE A 482 -28.84 8.88 3.03
N PHE A 483 -29.90 9.16 2.26
CA PHE A 483 -30.99 10.01 2.72
C PHE A 483 -31.82 9.41 3.86
N ASN A 484 -31.88 8.08 3.98
CA ASN A 484 -32.66 7.40 5.01
C ASN A 484 -31.85 7.00 6.24
N LYS A 485 -30.57 6.64 6.07
CA LYS A 485 -29.72 6.07 7.13
C LYS A 485 -28.55 6.97 7.54
N GLY A 486 -28.23 8.01 6.75
CA GLY A 486 -27.13 8.94 7.05
C GLY A 486 -25.74 8.30 7.02
N ILE A 487 -25.56 7.27 6.19
CA ILE A 487 -24.30 6.51 6.08
C ILE A 487 -23.42 7.12 4.99
N ASN A 488 -22.11 7.18 5.22
CA ASN A 488 -21.13 7.55 4.19
C ASN A 488 -20.89 6.36 3.26
N PHE A 489 -20.80 6.61 1.95
CA PHE A 489 -20.55 5.58 0.95
C PHE A 489 -19.28 5.90 0.16
N GLU A 490 -18.38 4.92 0.06
CA GLU A 490 -17.19 4.95 -0.79
C GLU A 490 -17.31 3.78 -1.77
N ILE A 491 -17.25 4.05 -3.07
CA ILE A 491 -17.43 2.99 -4.07
C ILE A 491 -16.11 2.25 -4.34
N GLY A 492 -14.97 2.94 -4.18
CA GLY A 492 -13.62 2.40 -4.39
C GLY A 492 -13.06 2.70 -5.79
N LYS A 493 -11.81 2.31 -6.05
CA LYS A 493 -11.01 2.78 -7.22
C LYS A 493 -11.30 2.08 -8.56
N ASP A 494 -12.20 1.11 -8.58
CA ASP A 494 -12.45 0.28 -9.77
C ASP A 494 -13.52 0.83 -10.71
N TYR A 495 -14.09 1.99 -10.38
CA TYR A 495 -15.21 2.58 -11.11
C TYR A 495 -14.73 3.59 -12.14
N LYS A 496 -15.42 3.60 -13.28
CA LYS A 496 -15.20 4.56 -14.34
C LYS A 496 -16.38 5.52 -14.42
N ILE A 497 -16.09 6.80 -14.56
CA ILE A 497 -17.09 7.79 -14.95
C ILE A 497 -17.05 8.00 -16.45
N LYS A 498 -18.23 8.08 -17.06
CA LYS A 498 -18.39 8.43 -18.48
C LYS A 498 -18.76 9.90 -18.61
N THR A 499 -17.87 10.66 -19.22
CA THR A 499 -18.03 12.12 -19.46
C THR A 499 -19.12 12.41 -20.50
N SER A 500 -19.55 13.67 -20.62
CA SER A 500 -20.49 14.08 -21.68
C SER A 500 -19.94 13.91 -23.09
N LYS A 501 -18.61 13.94 -23.28
CA LYS A 501 -17.96 13.64 -24.58
C LYS A 501 -17.67 12.15 -24.79
N ASN A 502 -18.21 11.28 -23.92
CA ASN A 502 -18.09 9.83 -24.02
C ASN A 502 -16.69 9.27 -23.70
N ASN A 503 -15.79 10.08 -23.13
CA ASN A 503 -14.52 9.62 -22.55
C ASN A 503 -14.77 8.88 -21.24
N GLU A 504 -13.93 7.88 -20.95
CA GLU A 504 -13.95 7.12 -19.70
C GLU A 504 -12.77 7.50 -18.82
N LYS A 505 -13.03 7.78 -17.54
CA LYS A 505 -12.01 8.14 -16.55
C LYS A 505 -12.18 7.32 -15.29
N TYR A 506 -11.08 6.85 -14.71
CA TYR A 506 -11.12 6.19 -13.40
C TYR A 506 -11.31 7.24 -12.31
N ILE A 507 -12.18 6.96 -11.34
CA ILE A 507 -12.42 7.88 -10.24
C ILE A 507 -12.19 7.23 -8.87
N ASP A 508 -11.77 8.06 -7.92
CA ASP A 508 -11.84 7.77 -6.48
C ASP A 508 -12.91 8.69 -5.89
N ASP A 509 -13.90 8.14 -5.21
CA ASP A 509 -15.09 8.88 -4.86
C ASP A 509 -15.64 8.61 -3.46
N SER A 510 -16.27 9.64 -2.91
CA SER A 510 -16.90 9.63 -1.59
C SER A 510 -18.22 10.38 -1.64
N LEU A 511 -19.25 9.77 -1.07
CA LEU A 511 -20.59 10.32 -1.01
C LEU A 511 -21.03 10.39 0.45
N SER A 512 -21.29 11.62 0.92
CA SER A 512 -21.60 11.91 2.32
C SER A 512 -22.90 12.70 2.47
N PRO A 513 -23.70 12.49 3.53
CA PRO A 513 -24.92 13.26 3.77
C PRO A 513 -24.59 14.72 4.12
N LEU A 514 -25.40 15.65 3.61
CA LEU A 514 -25.37 17.06 3.98
C LEU A 514 -26.47 17.33 5.01
N PHE A 515 -26.11 17.90 6.16
CA PHE A 515 -27.05 18.23 7.24
C PHE A 515 -27.41 19.72 7.24
N ASP A 516 -28.65 20.03 7.58
CA ASP A 516 -29.10 21.40 7.88
C ASP A 516 -28.77 21.83 9.31
N SER A 517 -29.13 23.06 9.67
CA SER A 517 -28.96 23.63 11.01
C SER A 517 -29.73 22.88 12.11
N GLU A 518 -30.71 22.05 11.76
CA GLU A 518 -31.47 21.20 12.69
C GLU A 518 -30.94 19.76 12.73
N SER A 519 -29.77 19.50 12.16
CA SER A 519 -29.17 18.15 12.03
C SER A 519 -30.02 17.15 11.25
N LYS A 520 -30.91 17.63 10.37
CA LYS A 520 -31.66 16.79 9.42
C LYS A 520 -30.92 16.73 8.09
N ILE A 521 -31.07 15.62 7.37
CA ILE A 521 -30.44 15.43 6.06
C ILE A 521 -31.13 16.35 5.04
N ALA A 522 -30.41 17.37 4.59
CA ALA A 522 -30.83 18.33 3.57
C ALA A 522 -30.50 17.87 2.15
N GLY A 523 -29.50 17.00 2.01
CA GLY A 523 -28.98 16.55 0.72
C GLY A 523 -27.78 15.63 0.86
N ALA A 524 -26.94 15.56 -0.17
CA ALA A 524 -25.68 14.83 -0.13
C ALA A 524 -24.58 15.57 -0.90
N VAL A 525 -23.33 15.32 -0.51
CA VAL A 525 -22.12 15.82 -1.15
C VAL A 525 -21.40 14.65 -1.77
N PHE A 526 -21.20 14.70 -3.08
CA PHE A 526 -20.41 13.77 -3.86
C PHE A 526 -19.06 14.41 -4.20
N VAL A 527 -17.98 13.80 -3.75
CA VAL A 527 -16.60 14.21 -4.02
C VAL A 527 -15.95 13.13 -4.85
N PHE A 528 -15.30 13.50 -5.95
CA PHE A 528 -14.60 12.54 -6.81
C PHE A 528 -13.32 13.14 -7.42
N ALA A 529 -12.28 12.33 -7.50
CA ALA A 529 -11.00 12.67 -8.11
C ALA A 529 -10.77 11.84 -9.37
N ASP A 530 -10.23 12.44 -10.43
CA ASP A 530 -9.73 11.70 -11.60
C ASP A 530 -8.40 11.01 -11.22
N ILE A 531 -8.41 9.68 -11.19
CA ILE A 531 -7.24 8.85 -10.87
C ILE A 531 -6.77 8.04 -12.08
N THR A 532 -7.17 8.41 -13.31
CA THR A 532 -6.88 7.66 -14.53
C THR A 532 -5.38 7.41 -14.70
N ASP A 533 -4.57 8.46 -14.63
CA ASP A 533 -3.10 8.33 -14.76
C ASP A 533 -2.52 7.45 -13.66
N LYS A 534 -2.96 7.66 -12.40
CA LYS A 534 -2.52 6.88 -11.24
C LYS A 534 -2.82 5.38 -11.42
N MET A 535 -4.02 5.04 -11.89
CA MET A 535 -4.41 3.65 -12.14
C MET A 535 -3.64 3.01 -13.30
N ILE A 536 -3.30 3.79 -14.34
CA ILE A 536 -2.44 3.33 -15.43
C ILE A 536 -1.05 3.01 -14.90
N TYR A 537 -0.43 3.93 -14.14
CA TYR A 537 0.89 3.72 -13.54
C TYR A 537 0.92 2.54 -12.57
N GLU A 538 -0.06 2.43 -11.66
CA GLU A 538 -0.14 1.30 -10.71
C GLU A 538 -0.24 -0.05 -11.46
N ARG A 539 -1.00 -0.11 -12.55
CA ARG A 539 -1.10 -1.32 -13.39
C ARG A 539 0.19 -1.62 -14.16
N GLU A 540 0.89 -0.61 -14.67
CA GLU A 540 2.19 -0.81 -15.33
C GLU A 540 3.24 -1.36 -14.36
N VAL A 541 3.30 -0.81 -13.13
CA VAL A 541 4.20 -1.30 -12.08
C VAL A 541 3.86 -2.75 -11.71
N LEU A 542 2.58 -3.06 -11.47
CA LEU A 542 2.16 -4.44 -11.17
C LEU A 542 2.45 -5.42 -12.31
N LYS A 543 2.33 -4.99 -13.57
CA LYS A 543 2.73 -5.82 -14.72
C LYS A 543 4.24 -6.06 -14.73
N SER A 544 5.06 -5.04 -14.46
CA SER A 544 6.51 -5.17 -14.37
C SER A 544 6.93 -6.12 -13.24
N ASP A 545 6.39 -5.94 -12.03
CA ASP A 545 6.72 -6.77 -10.86
C ASP A 545 6.37 -8.25 -11.08
N LYS A 546 5.24 -8.51 -11.76
CA LYS A 546 4.81 -9.87 -12.10
C LYS A 546 5.73 -10.51 -13.14
N ILE A 547 6.17 -9.74 -14.15
CA ILE A 547 7.13 -10.19 -15.16
C ILE A 547 8.49 -10.50 -14.51
N ASP A 548 8.97 -9.64 -13.62
CA ASP A 548 10.27 -9.81 -12.95
C ASP A 548 10.30 -11.01 -12.00
N THR A 549 9.20 -11.21 -11.25
CA THR A 549 9.07 -12.35 -10.33
C THR A 549 9.02 -13.68 -11.08
N LEU A 550 8.21 -13.73 -12.15
CA LEU A 550 8.10 -14.92 -13.00
C LEU A 550 9.43 -15.18 -13.74
N GLY A 551 10.14 -14.12 -14.10
CA GLY A 551 11.44 -14.22 -14.73
C GLY A 551 12.46 -14.94 -13.83
N ARG A 552 12.63 -14.47 -12.59
CA ARG A 552 13.55 -15.11 -11.62
C ARG A 552 13.22 -16.58 -11.36
N PHE A 553 11.94 -16.93 -11.31
CA PHE A 553 11.50 -18.31 -11.11
C PHE A 553 11.83 -19.21 -12.32
N ALA A 554 11.57 -18.73 -13.53
CA ALA A 554 11.87 -19.44 -14.76
C ALA A 554 13.38 -19.68 -14.97
N ALA A 555 14.24 -18.87 -14.35
CA ALA A 555 15.70 -18.93 -14.50
C ALA A 555 16.30 -20.13 -13.76
N GLY A 556 15.79 -20.40 -12.56
CA GLY A 556 16.14 -21.59 -11.79
C GLY A 556 15.66 -22.85 -12.50
N LEU A 557 14.39 -22.87 -12.94
CA LEU A 557 13.85 -24.03 -13.65
C LEU A 557 14.62 -24.36 -14.93
N ALA A 558 14.92 -23.36 -15.77
CA ALA A 558 15.61 -23.61 -17.02
C ALA A 558 17.05 -24.13 -16.83
N HIS A 559 17.72 -23.69 -15.76
CA HIS A 559 19.02 -24.24 -15.37
C HIS A 559 18.92 -25.74 -15.04
N ASP A 560 17.96 -26.11 -14.20
CA ASP A 560 17.77 -27.50 -13.79
C ASP A 560 17.39 -28.38 -15.00
N PHE A 561 16.55 -27.86 -15.90
CA PHE A 561 16.27 -28.54 -17.18
C PHE A 561 17.53 -28.74 -18.02
N ASN A 562 18.40 -27.73 -18.16
CA ASN A 562 19.64 -27.88 -18.90
C ASN A 562 20.58 -28.92 -18.27
N ASN A 563 20.60 -29.05 -16.94
CA ASN A 563 21.36 -30.09 -16.26
C ASN A 563 20.82 -31.49 -16.60
N TYR A 564 19.50 -31.70 -16.54
CA TYR A 564 18.88 -32.97 -16.92
C TYR A 564 19.10 -33.31 -18.40
N LEU A 565 18.94 -32.33 -19.30
CA LEU A 565 19.20 -32.51 -20.72
C LEU A 565 20.66 -32.87 -20.98
N SER A 566 21.60 -32.29 -20.22
CA SER A 566 23.03 -32.63 -20.31
C SER A 566 23.30 -34.09 -19.92
N ILE A 567 22.71 -34.56 -18.83
CA ILE A 567 22.83 -35.96 -18.39
C ILE A 567 22.30 -36.92 -19.46
N ILE A 568 21.09 -36.66 -19.98
CA ILE A 568 20.48 -37.51 -21.01
C ILE A 568 21.34 -37.50 -22.28
N LYS A 569 21.87 -36.34 -22.67
CA LYS A 569 22.73 -36.20 -23.85
C LYS A 569 24.03 -36.99 -23.70
N ASN A 570 24.67 -36.92 -22.53
CA ASN A 570 25.90 -37.67 -22.24
C ASN A 570 25.67 -39.18 -22.36
N TYR A 571 24.60 -39.71 -21.75
CA TYR A 571 24.28 -41.14 -21.86
C TYR A 571 23.88 -41.56 -23.28
N ASN A 572 23.14 -40.73 -24.01
CA ASN A 572 22.78 -41.01 -25.39
C ASN A 572 24.03 -41.05 -26.30
N TYR A 573 24.99 -40.16 -26.08
CA TYR A 573 26.28 -40.21 -26.77
C TYR A 573 27.04 -41.51 -26.46
N LEU A 574 27.10 -41.93 -25.18
CA LEU A 574 27.74 -43.20 -24.79
C LEU A 574 27.09 -44.43 -25.44
N ILE A 575 25.76 -44.42 -25.63
CA ILE A 575 25.05 -45.47 -26.38
C ILE A 575 25.52 -45.49 -27.83
N LEU A 576 25.62 -44.32 -28.48
CA LEU A 576 26.07 -44.19 -29.87
C LEU A 576 27.53 -44.61 -30.09
N GLN A 577 28.37 -44.68 -29.05
CA GLN A 577 29.78 -45.09 -29.14
C GLN A 577 30.01 -46.60 -28.97
N LYS A 578 28.99 -47.39 -28.62
CA LYS A 578 29.19 -48.84 -28.48
C LYS A 578 29.37 -49.51 -29.84
N GLU A 579 30.37 -50.38 -29.93
CA GLU A 579 30.59 -51.22 -31.11
C GLU A 579 29.43 -52.21 -31.32
N ASN A 580 29.06 -52.46 -32.59
CA ASN A 580 27.96 -53.36 -32.98
C ASN A 580 26.57 -52.97 -32.44
N LEU A 581 26.20 -51.69 -32.52
CA LEU A 581 24.83 -51.25 -32.25
C LEU A 581 23.85 -51.76 -33.30
N ASP A 582 22.68 -52.22 -32.86
CA ASP A 582 21.55 -52.53 -33.73
C ASP A 582 21.00 -51.25 -34.40
N ASP A 583 20.60 -51.36 -35.68
CA ASP A 583 20.12 -50.22 -36.48
C ASP A 583 18.85 -49.57 -35.87
N GLU A 584 17.99 -50.34 -35.19
CA GLU A 584 16.81 -49.83 -34.50
C GLU A 584 17.22 -48.96 -33.30
N ILE A 585 18.18 -49.44 -32.50
CA ILE A 585 18.73 -48.69 -31.35
C ILE A 585 19.43 -47.41 -31.82
N MET A 586 20.16 -47.48 -32.94
CA MET A 586 20.82 -46.31 -33.53
C MET A 586 19.81 -45.25 -33.98
N SER A 587 18.70 -45.66 -34.58
CA SER A 587 17.60 -44.78 -34.97
C SER A 587 16.94 -44.13 -33.74
N ILE A 588 16.67 -44.90 -32.69
CA ILE A 588 16.11 -44.40 -31.42
C ILE A 588 17.04 -43.37 -30.78
N ALA A 589 18.34 -43.65 -30.69
CA ALA A 589 19.33 -42.74 -30.12
C ALA A 589 19.43 -41.42 -30.89
N LYS A 590 19.36 -41.45 -32.24
CA LYS A 590 19.30 -40.23 -33.07
C LYS A 590 18.03 -39.41 -32.82
N ASN A 591 16.89 -40.07 -32.63
CA ASN A 591 15.63 -39.39 -32.32
C ASN A 591 15.62 -38.77 -30.91
N ILE A 592 16.25 -39.43 -29.93
CA ILE A 592 16.49 -38.86 -28.59
C ILE A 592 17.33 -37.60 -28.72
N ASP A 593 18.43 -37.64 -29.48
CA ASP A 593 19.31 -36.49 -29.68
C ASP A 593 18.57 -35.30 -30.32
N ALA A 594 17.79 -35.54 -31.37
CA ALA A 594 16.95 -34.52 -32.00
C ALA A 594 15.89 -33.92 -31.04
N THR A 595 15.40 -34.71 -30.09
CA THR A 595 14.43 -34.26 -29.08
C THR A 595 15.11 -33.41 -28.00
N ILE A 596 16.33 -33.77 -27.60
CA ILE A 596 17.15 -32.98 -26.69
C ILE A 596 17.44 -31.62 -27.30
N GLU A 597 17.87 -31.55 -28.56
CA GLU A 597 18.13 -30.29 -29.27
C GLU A 597 16.88 -29.39 -29.33
N LYS A 598 15.70 -29.96 -29.59
CA LYS A 598 14.43 -29.21 -29.50
C LYS A 598 14.16 -28.68 -28.09
N SER A 599 14.45 -29.49 -27.07
CA SER A 599 14.23 -29.14 -25.66
C SER A 599 15.17 -28.03 -25.19
N ILE A 600 16.43 -28.03 -25.66
CA ILE A 600 17.38 -26.94 -25.47
C ILE A 600 16.85 -25.63 -26.10
N GLY A 601 16.19 -25.71 -27.25
CA GLY A 601 15.52 -24.55 -27.86
C GLY A 601 14.45 -23.94 -26.94
N ILE A 602 13.66 -24.77 -26.25
CA ILE A 602 12.62 -24.33 -25.31
C ILE A 602 13.24 -23.74 -24.04
N THR A 603 14.26 -24.37 -23.46
CA THR A 603 14.93 -23.84 -22.26
C THR A 603 15.62 -22.52 -22.56
N LYS A 604 16.17 -22.32 -23.76
CA LYS A 604 16.73 -21.04 -24.22
C LYS A 604 15.67 -19.94 -24.31
N GLN A 605 14.48 -20.24 -24.83
CA GLN A 605 13.36 -19.30 -24.84
C GLN A 605 12.92 -18.93 -23.42
N LEU A 606 12.86 -19.92 -22.53
CA LEU A 606 12.54 -19.72 -21.11
C LEU A 606 13.63 -18.88 -20.41
N LEU A 607 14.91 -19.13 -20.67
CA LEU A 607 16.03 -18.34 -20.12
C LEU A 607 16.00 -16.89 -20.59
N THR A 608 15.72 -16.65 -21.88
CA THR A 608 15.58 -15.31 -22.47
C THR A 608 14.47 -14.49 -21.80
N PHE A 609 13.40 -15.19 -21.40
CA PHE A 609 12.31 -14.63 -20.61
C PHE A 609 12.71 -14.41 -19.14
N ALA A 610 13.47 -15.36 -18.59
CA ALA A 610 13.71 -15.53 -17.18
C ALA A 610 14.82 -14.66 -16.56
N LYS A 611 16.01 -14.69 -17.15
CA LYS A 611 17.16 -13.97 -16.61
C LYS A 611 17.25 -12.60 -17.27
N GLY A 612 17.04 -11.57 -16.44
CA GLY A 612 17.70 -10.28 -16.60
C GLY A 612 19.20 -10.39 -16.27
N GLY A 613 19.98 -11.05 -17.14
CA GLY A 613 21.36 -10.62 -17.32
C GLY A 613 21.35 -9.25 -18.01
N GLU A 614 22.34 -8.39 -17.73
CA GLU A 614 22.57 -7.24 -18.61
C GLU A 614 22.74 -7.77 -20.04
N PRO A 615 21.92 -7.34 -21.01
CA PRO A 615 22.03 -7.82 -22.38
C PRO A 615 23.46 -7.58 -22.86
N VAL A 616 24.07 -8.56 -23.55
CA VAL A 616 25.41 -8.38 -24.12
C VAL A 616 25.23 -7.54 -25.38
N LYS A 617 25.13 -6.22 -25.19
CA LYS A 617 24.82 -5.28 -26.27
C LYS A 617 26.06 -5.08 -27.13
N GLU A 618 25.87 -5.29 -28.43
CA GLU A 618 26.84 -4.94 -29.46
C GLU A 618 26.17 -4.04 -30.50
N LEU A 619 26.95 -3.46 -31.41
CA LEU A 619 26.39 -2.71 -32.53
C LEU A 619 25.95 -3.71 -33.60
N ILE A 620 24.64 -3.79 -33.81
CA ILE A 620 24.03 -4.71 -34.77
C ILE A 620 23.34 -3.93 -35.89
N ASP A 621 23.40 -4.48 -37.11
CA ASP A 621 22.57 -4.02 -38.22
C ASP A 621 21.25 -4.81 -38.24
N LEU A 622 20.13 -4.10 -38.04
CA LEU A 622 18.80 -4.71 -38.06
C LEU A 622 18.47 -5.37 -39.40
N ASN A 623 19.10 -4.94 -40.50
CA ASN A 623 18.92 -5.56 -41.82
C ASN A 623 19.38 -7.02 -41.82
N GLU A 624 20.54 -7.30 -41.23
CA GLU A 624 21.07 -8.67 -41.13
C GLU A 624 20.24 -9.52 -40.18
N VAL A 625 19.86 -8.95 -39.03
CA VAL A 625 19.07 -9.61 -37.99
C VAL A 625 17.70 -10.06 -38.51
N ILE A 626 17.02 -9.22 -39.27
CA ILE A 626 15.69 -9.56 -39.83
C ILE A 626 15.82 -10.64 -40.91
N LYS A 627 16.85 -10.57 -41.76
CA LYS A 627 17.13 -11.62 -42.76
C LYS A 627 17.43 -12.96 -42.09
N GLU A 628 18.24 -12.95 -41.03
CA GLU A 628 18.55 -14.12 -40.21
C GLU A 628 17.27 -14.71 -39.61
N ALA A 629 16.44 -13.89 -38.97
CA ALA A 629 15.16 -14.33 -38.37
C ALA A 629 14.19 -14.93 -39.40
N ILE A 630 14.09 -14.36 -40.61
CA ILE A 630 13.29 -14.90 -41.70
C ILE A 630 13.79 -16.30 -42.10
N SER A 631 15.12 -16.45 -42.25
CA SER A 631 15.72 -17.73 -42.62
C SER A 631 15.44 -18.83 -41.59
N LEU A 632 15.39 -18.47 -40.30
CA LEU A 632 15.11 -19.41 -39.20
C LEU A 632 13.63 -19.77 -39.07
N SER A 633 12.70 -18.90 -39.48
CA SER A 633 11.27 -19.02 -39.14
C SER A 633 10.35 -19.35 -40.31
N LEU A 634 10.68 -18.89 -41.52
CA LEU A 634 9.85 -18.98 -42.73
C LEU A 634 10.38 -19.98 -43.77
N SER A 635 11.55 -20.59 -43.55
CA SER A 635 12.12 -21.60 -44.45
C SER A 635 11.19 -22.81 -44.63
N GLY A 636 10.94 -23.19 -45.88
CA GLY A 636 10.07 -24.33 -46.24
C GLY A 636 8.57 -24.05 -46.14
N THR A 637 8.15 -22.79 -46.03
CA THR A 637 6.73 -22.38 -45.94
C THR A 637 6.22 -21.73 -47.24
N GLY A 638 4.90 -21.65 -47.42
CA GLY A 638 4.26 -20.97 -48.55
C GLY A 638 4.11 -19.47 -48.39
N ILE A 639 4.71 -18.87 -47.37
CA ILE A 639 4.55 -17.45 -47.04
C ILE A 639 5.39 -16.59 -47.98
N GLN A 640 4.75 -15.63 -48.64
CA GLN A 640 5.43 -14.59 -49.39
C GLN A 640 5.81 -13.46 -48.42
N TYR A 641 7.04 -12.96 -48.51
CA TYR A 641 7.47 -11.83 -47.68
C TYR A 641 8.07 -10.72 -48.53
N ASN A 642 7.87 -9.47 -48.10
CA ASN A 642 8.52 -8.30 -48.67
C ASN A 642 9.15 -7.46 -47.54
N ILE A 643 10.37 -6.98 -47.78
CA ILE A 643 11.11 -6.16 -46.81
C ILE A 643 11.47 -4.84 -47.49
N ASN A 644 10.97 -3.74 -46.95
CA ASN A 644 11.27 -2.40 -47.45
C ASN A 644 12.15 -1.66 -46.43
N PHE A 645 13.35 -1.30 -46.86
CA PHE A 645 14.30 -0.51 -46.10
C PHE A 645 14.29 0.92 -46.65
N GLU A 646 13.99 1.92 -45.81
CA GLU A 646 14.07 3.34 -46.22
C GLU A 646 15.52 3.88 -46.23
N ASP A 647 16.48 3.15 -45.64
CA ASP A 647 17.89 3.54 -45.47
C ASP A 647 18.80 2.30 -45.63
N ASP A 648 20.09 2.52 -45.91
CA ASP A 648 21.06 1.44 -46.19
C ASP A 648 21.49 0.68 -44.92
N LYS A 649 21.48 1.34 -43.76
CA LYS A 649 21.88 0.74 -42.47
C LYS A 649 21.02 1.22 -41.30
N PHE A 650 20.55 0.28 -40.49
CA PHE A 650 19.82 0.55 -39.26
C PHE A 650 20.58 -0.01 -38.06
N ILE A 651 21.56 0.77 -37.58
CA ILE A 651 22.44 0.36 -36.48
C ILE A 651 21.80 0.68 -35.13
N VAL A 652 21.70 -0.34 -34.27
CA VAL A 652 21.25 -0.22 -32.89
C VAL A 652 22.25 -0.89 -31.94
N TYR A 653 22.28 -0.44 -30.68
CA TYR A 653 23.12 -1.06 -29.64
C TYR A 653 22.27 -2.06 -28.85
N ALA A 654 22.34 -3.32 -29.24
CA ALA A 654 21.48 -4.36 -28.70
C ALA A 654 22.13 -5.74 -28.73
N ASP A 655 21.58 -6.66 -27.96
CA ASP A 655 21.96 -8.06 -27.99
C ASP A 655 21.39 -8.72 -29.26
N LYS A 656 22.29 -9.12 -30.18
CA LYS A 656 21.90 -9.72 -31.47
C LYS A 656 20.96 -10.91 -31.29
N GLY A 657 21.28 -11.82 -30.38
CA GLY A 657 20.52 -13.05 -30.16
C GLY A 657 19.12 -12.78 -29.64
N GLN A 658 18.98 -11.84 -28.70
CA GLN A 658 17.67 -11.45 -28.17
C GLN A 658 16.81 -10.76 -29.23
N ILE A 659 17.37 -9.89 -30.06
CA ILE A 659 16.62 -9.22 -31.13
C ILE A 659 16.22 -10.20 -32.25
N VAL A 660 17.10 -11.13 -32.66
CA VAL A 660 16.73 -12.22 -33.58
C VAL A 660 15.51 -12.99 -33.03
N GLN A 661 15.50 -13.29 -31.72
CA GLN A 661 14.40 -14.01 -31.08
C GLN A 661 13.07 -13.24 -31.12
N VAL A 662 13.09 -11.90 -30.97
CA VAL A 662 11.89 -11.05 -31.11
C VAL A 662 11.26 -11.26 -32.49
N PHE A 663 12.05 -11.16 -33.54
CA PHE A 663 11.54 -11.29 -34.91
C PHE A 663 11.11 -12.72 -35.23
N VAL A 664 11.85 -13.74 -34.77
CA VAL A 664 11.44 -15.16 -34.91
C VAL A 664 10.06 -15.38 -34.26
N ASN A 665 9.83 -14.87 -33.06
CA ASN A 665 8.53 -15.01 -32.39
C ASN A 665 7.39 -14.33 -33.17
N LEU A 666 7.63 -13.14 -33.72
CA LEU A 666 6.64 -12.43 -34.53
C LEU A 666 6.33 -13.16 -35.84
N PHE A 667 7.35 -13.64 -36.55
CA PHE A 667 7.16 -14.37 -37.81
C PHE A 667 6.52 -15.74 -37.62
N VAL A 668 6.86 -16.47 -36.55
CA VAL A 668 6.18 -17.71 -36.19
C VAL A 668 4.72 -17.45 -35.84
N ASN A 669 4.42 -16.39 -35.09
CA ASN A 669 3.03 -16.02 -34.78
C ASN A 669 2.23 -15.65 -36.03
N ALA A 670 2.80 -14.85 -36.93
CA ALA A 670 2.19 -14.51 -38.21
C ALA A 670 1.96 -15.77 -39.06
N LYS A 671 2.96 -16.65 -39.16
CA LYS A 671 2.88 -17.92 -39.89
C LYS A 671 1.75 -18.80 -39.39
N ASP A 672 1.66 -18.99 -38.08
CA ASP A 672 0.65 -19.83 -37.46
C ASP A 672 -0.75 -19.24 -37.65
N ALA A 673 -0.90 -17.92 -37.51
CA ALA A 673 -2.16 -17.22 -37.73
C ALA A 673 -2.67 -17.35 -39.17
N MET A 674 -1.76 -17.48 -40.12
CA MET A 674 -2.03 -17.64 -41.55
C MET A 674 -2.02 -19.11 -42.02
N GLN A 675 -1.89 -20.08 -41.11
CA GLN A 675 -1.84 -21.51 -41.45
C GLN A 675 -0.82 -21.86 -42.56
N ASN A 676 0.39 -21.27 -42.48
CA ASN A 676 1.50 -21.44 -43.44
C ASN A 676 1.30 -20.85 -44.85
N ASN A 677 0.27 -20.03 -45.10
CA ASN A 677 0.03 -19.41 -46.40
C ASN A 677 -0.46 -17.96 -46.26
N GLY A 678 0.22 -16.99 -46.87
CA GLY A 678 -0.14 -15.58 -46.75
C GLY A 678 1.02 -14.64 -47.08
N LYS A 679 0.89 -13.37 -46.70
CA LYS A 679 1.91 -12.34 -46.93
C LYS A 679 2.38 -11.68 -45.64
N ILE A 680 3.70 -11.53 -45.49
CA ILE A 680 4.33 -10.74 -44.43
C ILE A 680 5.04 -9.52 -45.05
N GLU A 681 4.76 -8.33 -44.54
CA GLU A 681 5.43 -7.10 -44.94
C GLU A 681 6.21 -6.52 -43.76
N VAL A 682 7.50 -6.27 -43.96
CA VAL A 682 8.36 -5.63 -42.96
C VAL A 682 8.83 -4.27 -43.49
N ASN A 683 8.42 -3.19 -42.84
CA ASN A 683 8.82 -1.82 -43.18
C ASN A 683 9.70 -1.26 -42.07
N ILE A 684 10.85 -0.69 -42.43
CA ILE A 684 11.81 -0.11 -41.48
C ILE A 684 12.14 1.33 -41.86
N ARG A 685 12.03 2.23 -40.89
CA ARG A 685 12.34 3.65 -41.07
C ARG A 685 12.91 4.32 -39.82
N ASN A 686 13.58 5.44 -40.01
CA ASN A 686 14.05 6.29 -38.92
C ASN A 686 12.95 7.28 -38.51
N ILE A 687 12.71 7.45 -37.21
CA ILE A 687 11.78 8.44 -36.65
C ILE A 687 12.44 9.24 -35.52
N SER A 688 11.93 10.45 -35.26
CA SER A 688 12.35 11.28 -34.12
C SER A 688 11.18 11.45 -33.15
N LEU A 689 11.36 11.05 -31.89
CA LEU A 689 10.34 11.20 -30.85
C LEU A 689 10.55 12.49 -30.05
N GLN A 690 9.47 13.26 -29.86
CA GLN A 690 9.45 14.49 -29.06
C GLN A 690 9.19 14.22 -27.56
N LYS A 691 9.28 15.29 -26.74
CA LYS A 691 9.27 15.27 -25.26
C LYS A 691 7.98 14.75 -24.62
N GLU A 692 6.85 14.87 -25.31
CA GLU A 692 5.52 14.44 -24.84
C GLU A 692 5.02 13.32 -25.76
N ASN A 693 5.48 12.08 -25.54
CA ASN A 693 4.99 10.94 -26.30
C ASN A 693 4.15 10.01 -25.41
N ILE A 694 3.05 9.49 -25.99
CA ILE A 694 2.08 8.59 -25.35
C ILE A 694 2.72 7.23 -24.99
N LEU A 695 3.91 6.94 -25.52
CA LEU A 695 4.61 5.66 -25.41
C LEU A 695 5.61 5.61 -24.24
N ASN A 696 5.72 6.70 -23.46
CA ASN A 696 6.61 6.84 -22.30
C ASN A 696 8.08 6.48 -22.61
N LEU A 697 8.52 6.80 -23.84
CA LEU A 697 9.90 6.61 -24.32
C LEU A 697 10.71 7.91 -24.13
N SER A 698 12.02 7.76 -23.92
CA SER A 698 12.92 8.92 -23.85
C SER A 698 12.94 9.67 -25.20
N PRO A 699 13.00 11.00 -25.23
CA PRO A 699 13.10 11.75 -26.48
C PRO A 699 14.41 11.42 -27.22
N GLY A 700 14.35 11.20 -28.53
CA GLY A 700 15.54 10.82 -29.30
C GLY A 700 15.25 10.27 -30.71
N GLU A 701 16.31 9.81 -31.38
CA GLU A 701 16.22 9.12 -32.67
C GLU A 701 15.93 7.63 -32.44
N TYR A 702 14.90 7.13 -33.11
CA TYR A 702 14.46 5.74 -33.03
C TYR A 702 14.39 5.12 -34.42
N VAL A 703 14.60 3.81 -34.49
CA VAL A 703 14.25 2.99 -35.63
C VAL A 703 12.87 2.40 -35.39
N GLU A 704 11.92 2.71 -36.28
CA GLU A 704 10.59 2.12 -36.31
C GLU A 704 10.57 0.92 -37.26
N ILE A 705 10.17 -0.26 -36.75
CA ILE A 705 9.96 -1.46 -37.54
C ILE A 705 8.48 -1.83 -37.47
N ARG A 706 7.82 -1.92 -38.62
CA ARG A 706 6.44 -2.39 -38.75
C ARG A 706 6.42 -3.78 -39.37
N VAL A 707 5.85 -4.75 -38.66
CA VAL A 707 5.66 -6.11 -39.14
C VAL A 707 4.17 -6.33 -39.33
N ARG A 708 3.75 -6.50 -40.59
CA ARG A 708 2.36 -6.76 -40.98
C ARG A 708 2.18 -8.17 -41.46
N ASP A 709 1.06 -8.78 -41.09
CA ASP A 709 0.56 -10.01 -41.69
C ASP A 709 -0.81 -9.81 -42.33
N THR A 710 -1.21 -10.79 -43.14
CA THR A 710 -2.55 -10.88 -43.75
C THR A 710 -3.41 -11.95 -43.07
N GLY A 711 -3.20 -12.19 -41.78
CA GLY A 711 -3.95 -13.15 -40.99
C GLY A 711 -5.35 -12.63 -40.60
N PRO A 712 -6.05 -13.32 -39.68
CA PRO A 712 -7.40 -12.93 -39.24
C PRO A 712 -7.44 -11.67 -38.36
N GLY A 713 -6.28 -11.12 -37.98
CA GLY A 713 -6.17 -10.01 -37.05
C GLY A 713 -6.41 -10.42 -35.59
N ILE A 714 -6.42 -9.42 -34.69
CA ILE A 714 -6.58 -9.60 -33.24
C ILE A 714 -7.81 -8.84 -32.79
N SER A 715 -8.72 -9.49 -32.06
CA SER A 715 -9.95 -8.84 -31.57
C SER A 715 -9.66 -7.84 -30.44
N GLU A 716 -10.48 -6.80 -30.34
CA GLU A 716 -10.30 -5.68 -29.40
C GLU A 716 -10.25 -6.13 -27.93
N VAL A 717 -11.04 -7.15 -27.58
CA VAL A 717 -11.07 -7.76 -26.24
C VAL A 717 -9.72 -8.40 -25.85
N LEU A 718 -8.97 -8.94 -26.82
CA LEU A 718 -7.72 -9.65 -26.57
C LEU A 718 -6.49 -8.72 -26.61
N MET A 719 -6.60 -7.53 -27.21
CA MET A 719 -5.47 -6.59 -27.39
C MET A 719 -4.79 -6.17 -26.09
N SER A 720 -5.53 -6.09 -24.98
CA SER A 720 -4.97 -5.73 -23.67
C SER A 720 -4.20 -6.86 -22.98
N LYS A 721 -4.35 -8.09 -23.49
CA LYS A 721 -3.85 -9.35 -22.89
C LYS A 721 -2.78 -10.05 -23.72
N ILE A 722 -2.60 -9.70 -25.00
CA ILE A 722 -1.66 -10.41 -25.89
C ILE A 722 -0.19 -10.39 -25.42
N PHE A 723 0.19 -9.41 -24.61
CA PHE A 723 1.54 -9.31 -24.03
C PHE A 723 1.62 -9.89 -22.62
N ASP A 724 0.50 -10.36 -22.04
CA ASP A 724 0.50 -10.98 -20.73
C ASP A 724 1.12 -12.38 -20.82
N PRO A 725 2.02 -12.78 -19.90
CA PRO A 725 2.64 -14.09 -19.92
C PRO A 725 1.63 -15.25 -19.84
N TYR A 726 1.87 -16.32 -20.59
CA TYR A 726 1.02 -17.51 -20.74
C TYR A 726 -0.33 -17.27 -21.41
N PHE A 727 -0.61 -16.06 -21.88
CA PHE A 727 -1.80 -15.80 -22.67
C PHE A 727 -1.62 -16.39 -24.08
N THR A 728 -2.51 -17.31 -24.45
CA THR A 728 -2.50 -17.96 -25.76
C THR A 728 -3.93 -18.23 -26.21
N THR A 729 -4.17 -18.07 -27.51
CA THR A 729 -5.40 -18.54 -28.19
C THR A 729 -5.18 -19.86 -28.93
N LYS A 730 -3.96 -20.42 -28.89
CA LYS A 730 -3.56 -21.66 -29.57
C LYS A 730 -3.64 -22.85 -28.60
N GLU A 731 -4.17 -23.99 -29.05
CA GLU A 731 -4.26 -25.22 -28.23
C GLU A 731 -2.91 -25.74 -27.73
N HIS A 732 -1.82 -25.51 -28.46
CA HIS A 732 -0.46 -25.98 -28.11
C HIS A 732 0.56 -24.83 -28.02
N GLY A 733 0.10 -23.58 -27.87
CA GLY A 733 0.97 -22.42 -27.71
C GLY A 733 1.37 -22.20 -26.26
N ASN A 734 2.64 -21.88 -25.99
CA ASN A 734 3.12 -21.59 -24.63
C ASN A 734 2.66 -20.22 -24.09
N GLY A 735 2.15 -19.33 -24.94
CA GLY A 735 1.72 -17.97 -24.57
C GLY A 735 2.83 -17.05 -24.08
N LEU A 736 4.10 -17.40 -24.29
CA LEU A 736 5.25 -16.61 -23.83
C LEU A 736 5.84 -15.72 -24.94
N GLY A 737 5.58 -16.03 -26.21
CA GLY A 737 6.26 -15.38 -27.35
C GLY A 737 6.18 -13.84 -27.37
N LEU A 738 4.98 -13.27 -27.26
CA LEU A 738 4.80 -11.81 -27.27
C LEU A 738 5.24 -11.15 -25.96
N ALA A 739 5.08 -11.82 -24.82
CA ALA A 739 5.60 -11.35 -23.54
C ALA A 739 7.14 -11.23 -23.55
N ILE A 740 7.82 -12.20 -24.20
CA ILE A 740 9.27 -12.15 -24.45
C ILE A 740 9.61 -10.93 -25.33
N CYS A 741 8.88 -10.72 -26.43
CA CYS A 741 9.12 -9.57 -27.31
C CYS A 741 9.05 -8.24 -26.54
N TYR A 742 8.01 -8.07 -25.71
CA TYR A 742 7.84 -6.87 -24.89
C TYR A 742 9.00 -6.67 -23.90
N SER A 743 9.36 -7.71 -23.16
CA SER A 743 10.44 -7.67 -22.16
C SER A 743 11.80 -7.37 -22.79
N VAL A 744 12.15 -8.07 -23.87
CA VAL A 744 13.41 -7.85 -24.60
C VAL A 744 13.51 -6.41 -25.09
N LEU A 745 12.47 -5.89 -25.76
CA LEU A 745 12.52 -4.55 -26.32
C LEU A 745 12.61 -3.46 -25.25
N LYS A 746 11.90 -3.61 -24.12
CA LYS A 746 12.01 -2.68 -22.98
C LYS A 746 13.43 -2.60 -22.42
N ARG A 747 14.13 -3.73 -22.26
CA ARG A 747 15.55 -3.77 -21.81
C ARG A 747 16.53 -3.13 -22.80
N HIS A 748 16.14 -3.04 -24.05
CA HIS A 748 16.89 -2.39 -25.12
C HIS A 748 16.50 -0.92 -25.33
N GLY A 749 15.81 -0.30 -24.37
CA GLY A 749 15.39 1.11 -24.45
C GLY A 749 14.28 1.36 -25.48
N GLY A 750 13.61 0.29 -25.92
CA GLY A 750 12.59 0.28 -26.94
C GLY A 750 11.22 -0.15 -26.44
N THR A 751 10.29 -0.35 -27.36
CA THR A 751 8.96 -0.87 -27.05
C THR A 751 8.32 -1.57 -28.25
N ILE A 752 7.23 -2.30 -28.01
CA ILE A 752 6.37 -2.91 -29.02
C ILE A 752 4.91 -2.66 -28.67
N TYR A 753 4.11 -2.35 -29.68
CA TYR A 753 2.66 -2.26 -29.56
C TYR A 753 1.98 -2.72 -30.85
N LEU A 754 0.68 -2.98 -30.74
CA LEU A 754 -0.17 -3.33 -31.87
C LEU A 754 -0.83 -2.08 -32.45
N ASN A 755 -0.78 -1.87 -33.76
CA ASN A 755 -1.55 -0.81 -34.41
C ASN A 755 -3.02 -1.22 -34.52
N ARG A 756 -3.90 -0.54 -33.79
CA ARG A 756 -5.34 -0.81 -33.73
C ARG A 756 -6.10 -0.40 -34.99
N GLU A 757 -5.55 0.50 -35.79
CA GLU A 757 -6.22 1.00 -37.00
C GLU A 757 -6.08 0.03 -38.19
N TYR A 758 -5.18 -0.95 -38.09
CA TYR A 758 -4.96 -1.93 -39.14
C TYR A 758 -6.00 -3.06 -39.08
N LYS A 759 -6.81 -3.17 -40.13
CA LYS A 759 -7.96 -4.11 -40.20
C LYS A 759 -7.76 -5.34 -41.08
N ASN A 760 -6.65 -5.41 -41.82
CA ASN A 760 -6.40 -6.45 -42.83
C ASN A 760 -5.43 -7.55 -42.33
N GLY A 761 -5.40 -7.79 -41.02
CA GLY A 761 -4.47 -8.69 -40.33
C GLY A 761 -4.00 -8.09 -39.02
N ALA A 762 -2.77 -8.38 -38.61
CA ALA A 762 -2.14 -7.69 -37.49
C ALA A 762 -0.93 -6.85 -37.96
N GLU A 763 -0.74 -5.68 -37.35
CA GLU A 763 0.47 -4.84 -37.51
C GLU A 763 1.11 -4.60 -36.14
N PHE A 764 2.29 -5.17 -35.94
CA PHE A 764 3.13 -4.88 -34.78
C PHE A 764 4.12 -3.77 -35.13
N VAL A 765 4.20 -2.76 -34.25
CA VAL A 765 5.15 -1.65 -34.36
C VAL A 765 6.17 -1.76 -33.25
N ILE A 766 7.45 -1.81 -33.63
CA ILE A 766 8.61 -1.90 -32.74
C ILE A 766 9.39 -0.59 -32.84
N LEU A 767 9.82 -0.08 -31.71
CA LEU A 767 10.69 1.10 -31.62
C LEU A 767 11.96 0.74 -30.88
N LEU A 768 13.13 0.99 -31.48
CA LEU A 768 14.45 0.80 -30.86
C LEU A 768 15.28 2.07 -30.98
N GLN A 769 16.06 2.41 -29.95
CA GLN A 769 16.86 3.63 -29.97
C GLN A 769 18.03 3.48 -30.97
N LYS A 770 18.17 4.48 -31.84
CA LYS A 770 19.27 4.55 -32.82
C LYS A 770 20.55 5.01 -32.13
N VAL A 771 21.69 4.42 -32.52
CA VAL A 771 23.01 4.79 -32.00
C VAL A 771 23.88 5.35 -33.12
N LYS A 772 24.65 6.41 -32.82
CA LYS A 772 25.64 6.98 -33.77
C LYS A 772 26.90 6.11 -33.74
N GLU A 773 27.39 5.75 -34.92
CA GLU A 773 28.45 4.75 -35.21
C GLU A 773 29.61 4.68 -34.20
N VAL A 774 30.00 3.46 -33.81
CA VAL A 774 31.34 3.12 -33.32
C VAL A 774 31.86 1.90 -34.08
N LYS A 775 33.16 1.86 -34.39
CA LYS A 775 33.80 0.87 -35.27
C LYS A 775 33.92 -0.52 -34.62
N THR A 776 33.50 -1.57 -35.33
CA THR A 776 33.59 -2.98 -34.93
C THR A 776 34.85 -3.66 -35.52
N GLN A 777 35.50 -4.55 -34.76
CA GLN A 777 36.51 -5.51 -35.25
C GLN A 777 35.97 -6.95 -35.09
N VAL A 778 36.19 -7.79 -36.10
CA VAL A 778 35.71 -9.18 -36.19
C VAL A 778 36.90 -10.14 -36.04
N PHE A 779 36.79 -11.17 -35.19
CA PHE A 779 37.78 -12.26 -35.10
C PHE A 779 37.38 -13.48 -35.96
N LYS A 780 38.38 -14.14 -36.56
CA LYS A 780 38.28 -15.31 -37.45
C LYS A 780 38.46 -16.63 -36.67
N ASN A 781 37.72 -17.67 -37.08
CA ASN A 781 37.87 -19.06 -36.61
C ASN A 781 38.92 -19.84 -37.44
N GLU A 782 39.76 -20.66 -36.79
CA GLU A 782 40.68 -21.62 -37.42
C GLU A 782 40.40 -23.09 -37.01
N ASN A 783 40.85 -24.02 -37.84
CA ASN A 783 40.50 -25.46 -37.88
C ASN A 783 41.13 -26.33 -36.78
N ILE A 784 40.43 -27.43 -36.45
CA ILE A 784 40.73 -28.40 -35.37
C ILE A 784 41.73 -29.47 -35.85
N ILE A 785 42.66 -29.87 -34.97
CA ILE A 785 43.54 -31.05 -35.13
C ILE A 785 43.10 -32.08 -34.07
N GLU A 786 42.78 -33.31 -34.47
CA GLU A 786 42.50 -34.43 -33.54
C GLU A 786 43.80 -34.96 -32.93
N THR A 787 43.81 -35.25 -31.62
CA THR A 787 44.97 -35.83 -30.93
C THR A 787 44.55 -36.89 -29.90
N ASP A 788 45.18 -38.07 -29.93
CA ASP A 788 44.94 -39.22 -29.03
C ASP A 788 45.68 -39.15 -27.67
N LYS A 789 46.01 -37.95 -27.17
CA LYS A 789 46.75 -37.82 -25.91
C LYS A 789 45.83 -38.00 -24.71
N LYS A 790 46.17 -38.92 -23.80
CA LYS A 790 45.49 -39.08 -22.51
C LYS A 790 45.79 -37.89 -21.59
N LEU A 791 44.73 -37.17 -21.18
CA LEU A 791 44.77 -36.02 -20.26
C LEU A 791 44.32 -36.44 -18.88
N LYS A 792 44.85 -35.77 -17.85
CA LYS A 792 44.37 -35.83 -16.46
C LYS A 792 43.53 -34.60 -16.15
N ILE A 793 42.24 -34.78 -15.93
CA ILE A 793 41.23 -33.72 -15.86
C ILE A 793 40.66 -33.66 -14.45
N LEU A 794 40.61 -32.46 -13.85
CA LEU A 794 39.85 -32.19 -12.64
C LEU A 794 38.51 -31.56 -13.04
N TYR A 795 37.39 -32.14 -12.62
CA TYR A 795 36.06 -31.60 -12.87
C TYR A 795 35.28 -31.30 -11.58
N MET A 796 34.80 -30.07 -11.45
CA MET A 796 34.03 -29.60 -10.30
C MET A 796 32.59 -29.26 -10.70
N ASP A 797 31.63 -29.90 -10.04
CA ASP A 797 30.18 -29.66 -10.19
C ASP A 797 29.48 -30.14 -8.91
N ASP A 798 28.47 -29.45 -8.38
CA ASP A 798 27.80 -29.84 -7.14
C ASP A 798 26.78 -30.98 -7.34
N GLU A 799 26.20 -31.07 -8.54
CA GLU A 799 25.20 -32.07 -8.89
C GLU A 799 25.85 -33.44 -9.16
N TYR A 800 25.61 -34.40 -8.26
CA TYR A 800 26.22 -35.73 -8.31
C TYR A 800 25.96 -36.45 -9.64
N MET A 801 24.72 -36.42 -10.13
CA MET A 801 24.37 -37.17 -11.36
C MET A 801 25.03 -36.57 -12.61
N LEU A 802 25.14 -35.24 -12.67
CA LEU A 802 25.82 -34.56 -13.76
C LEU A 802 27.33 -34.84 -13.70
N ARG A 803 27.92 -34.71 -12.51
CA ARG A 803 29.32 -35.01 -12.23
C ARG A 803 29.71 -36.43 -12.63
N ASP A 804 28.88 -37.41 -12.28
CA ASP A 804 29.09 -38.81 -12.63
C ASP A 804 28.97 -39.06 -14.14
N SER A 805 27.94 -38.51 -14.79
CA SER A 805 27.76 -38.66 -16.25
C SER A 805 28.92 -38.08 -17.05
N PHE A 806 29.46 -36.93 -16.61
CA PHE A 806 30.57 -36.25 -17.27
C PHE A 806 31.89 -36.98 -17.06
N LYS A 807 32.08 -37.57 -15.88
CA LYS A 807 33.21 -38.46 -15.59
C LYS A 807 33.22 -39.64 -16.55
N ILE A 808 32.10 -40.36 -16.66
CA ILE A 808 31.98 -41.51 -17.56
C ILE A 808 32.23 -41.08 -19.02
N LEU A 809 31.70 -39.93 -19.43
CA LEU A 809 31.91 -39.37 -20.77
C LEU A 809 33.40 -39.13 -21.07
N LEU A 810 34.11 -38.42 -20.19
CA LEU A 810 35.54 -38.13 -20.37
C LEU A 810 36.42 -39.39 -20.26
N GLU A 811 36.11 -40.33 -19.36
CA GLU A 811 36.80 -41.61 -19.26
C GLU A 811 36.61 -42.46 -20.53
N SER A 812 35.42 -42.40 -21.16
CA SER A 812 35.17 -43.05 -22.45
C SER A 812 36.01 -42.49 -23.60
N MET A 813 36.50 -41.25 -23.47
CA MET A 813 37.44 -40.62 -24.41
C MET A 813 38.91 -40.97 -24.11
N GLY A 814 39.17 -41.82 -23.11
CA GLY A 814 40.51 -42.27 -22.73
C GLY A 814 41.24 -41.34 -21.75
N HIS A 815 40.56 -40.37 -21.15
CA HIS A 815 41.14 -39.46 -20.16
C HIS A 815 41.07 -40.02 -18.73
N GLU A 816 41.95 -39.55 -17.85
CA GLU A 816 41.87 -39.80 -16.41
C GLU A 816 41.13 -38.64 -15.75
N VAL A 817 40.07 -38.92 -14.99
CA VAL A 817 39.16 -37.87 -14.48
C VAL A 817 39.01 -37.98 -12.97
N ILE A 818 39.32 -36.88 -12.28
CA ILE A 818 39.06 -36.72 -10.85
C ILE A 818 37.92 -35.71 -10.70
N THR A 819 36.92 -36.06 -9.91
CA THR A 819 35.75 -35.18 -9.70
C THR A 819 35.63 -34.74 -8.26
N VAL A 820 35.18 -33.51 -8.07
CA VAL A 820 34.99 -32.86 -6.75
C VAL A 820 33.67 -32.11 -6.72
N SER A 821 33.12 -31.89 -5.53
CA SER A 821 31.81 -31.28 -5.35
C SER A 821 31.85 -29.78 -5.05
N LYS A 822 33.01 -29.27 -4.61
CA LYS A 822 33.17 -27.90 -4.12
C LYS A 822 34.53 -27.31 -4.51
N GLY A 823 34.59 -25.98 -4.57
CA GLY A 823 35.83 -25.25 -4.89
C GLY A 823 36.97 -25.51 -3.91
N GLU A 824 36.67 -25.67 -2.63
CA GLU A 824 37.65 -25.99 -1.60
C GLU A 824 38.32 -27.35 -1.86
N GLU A 825 37.54 -28.35 -2.27
CA GLU A 825 38.04 -29.69 -2.64
C GLU A 825 38.90 -29.63 -3.91
N ALA A 826 38.51 -28.79 -4.88
CA ALA A 826 39.30 -28.56 -6.10
C ALA A 826 40.68 -27.96 -5.76
N ILE A 827 40.72 -26.97 -4.87
CA ILE A 827 41.95 -26.33 -4.40
C ILE A 827 42.84 -27.34 -3.66
N GLU A 828 42.26 -28.20 -2.81
CA GLU A 828 43.02 -29.27 -2.14
C GLU A 828 43.56 -30.31 -3.12
N ALA A 829 42.80 -30.70 -4.13
CA ALA A 829 43.23 -31.65 -5.15
C ALA A 829 44.44 -31.11 -5.94
N ILE A 830 44.41 -29.83 -6.32
CA ILE A 830 45.49 -29.19 -7.09
C ILE A 830 46.78 -29.03 -6.28
N LYS A 831 46.68 -28.93 -4.94
CA LYS A 831 47.84 -28.93 -4.05
C LYS A 831 48.50 -30.31 -3.95
N LYS A 832 47.71 -31.38 -4.09
CA LYS A 832 48.17 -32.77 -3.95
C LYS A 832 48.71 -33.34 -5.27
N ASP A 833 48.17 -32.90 -6.41
CA ASP A 833 48.44 -33.50 -7.72
C ASP A 833 48.49 -32.46 -8.86
N ASN A 834 48.99 -32.87 -10.03
CA ASN A 834 48.96 -32.08 -11.27
C ASN A 834 47.81 -32.52 -12.17
N PHE A 835 47.17 -31.54 -12.83
CA PHE A 835 46.09 -31.74 -13.79
C PHE A 835 46.43 -30.97 -15.06
N ASP A 836 46.16 -31.59 -16.21
CA ASP A 836 46.35 -30.96 -17.52
C ASP A 836 45.23 -29.97 -17.82
N VAL A 837 44.00 -30.29 -17.39
CA VAL A 837 42.81 -29.45 -17.58
C VAL A 837 42.00 -29.42 -16.28
N ILE A 838 41.54 -28.22 -15.91
CA ILE A 838 40.64 -28.01 -14.78
C ILE A 838 39.33 -27.44 -15.30
N ILE A 839 38.24 -28.19 -15.17
CA ILE A 839 36.90 -27.79 -15.58
C ILE A 839 36.10 -27.41 -14.34
N LEU A 840 35.63 -26.17 -14.27
CA LEU A 840 34.92 -25.64 -13.11
C LEU A 840 33.50 -25.23 -13.50
N ASP A 841 32.49 -25.78 -12.82
CA ASP A 841 31.16 -25.19 -12.89
C ASP A 841 31.15 -23.80 -12.24
N LEU A 842 30.42 -22.89 -12.86
CA LEU A 842 30.43 -21.49 -12.46
C LEU A 842 29.73 -21.27 -11.12
N THR A 843 28.65 -22.02 -10.85
CA THR A 843 27.78 -21.84 -9.67
C THR A 843 27.73 -23.09 -8.82
N ILE A 844 28.18 -23.01 -7.58
CA ILE A 844 28.17 -24.12 -6.62
C ILE A 844 27.28 -23.75 -5.44
N VAL A 845 26.29 -24.57 -5.11
CA VAL A 845 25.40 -24.32 -3.96
C VAL A 845 26.12 -24.65 -2.65
N GLY A 846 26.23 -23.67 -1.75
CA GLY A 846 26.79 -23.88 -0.41
C GLY A 846 28.31 -24.12 -0.36
N GLY A 847 29.05 -23.63 -1.36
CA GLY A 847 30.51 -23.69 -1.45
C GLY A 847 31.09 -22.57 -2.32
N MET A 848 32.40 -22.57 -2.51
CA MET A 848 33.09 -21.60 -3.37
C MET A 848 32.73 -21.82 -4.85
N GLY A 849 32.27 -20.77 -5.54
CA GLY A 849 31.91 -20.81 -6.96
C GLY A 849 33.11 -20.83 -7.91
N GLY A 850 32.86 -21.02 -9.21
CA GLY A 850 33.93 -21.21 -10.21
C GLY A 850 34.89 -20.03 -10.35
N VAL A 851 34.40 -18.78 -10.25
CA VAL A 851 35.24 -17.56 -10.34
C VAL A 851 36.23 -17.48 -9.18
N ASP A 852 35.74 -17.67 -7.96
CA ASP A 852 36.59 -17.56 -6.76
C ASP A 852 37.57 -18.73 -6.69
N THR A 853 37.12 -19.92 -7.11
CA THR A 853 37.97 -21.12 -7.22
C THR A 853 39.09 -20.89 -8.25
N ALA A 854 38.79 -20.36 -9.44
CA ALA A 854 39.80 -20.07 -10.45
C ALA A 854 40.84 -19.05 -9.96
N LYS A 855 40.42 -18.01 -9.24
CA LYS A 855 41.34 -17.02 -8.63
C LYS A 855 42.29 -17.67 -7.63
N GLU A 856 41.81 -18.54 -6.76
CA GLU A 856 42.66 -19.25 -5.79
C GLU A 856 43.60 -20.25 -6.48
N ILE A 857 43.13 -20.95 -7.51
CA ILE A 857 43.95 -21.86 -8.32
C ILE A 857 45.08 -21.09 -8.99
N ARG A 858 44.80 -19.93 -9.60
CA ARG A 858 45.80 -19.09 -10.26
C ARG A 858 46.89 -18.61 -9.31
N LYS A 859 46.60 -18.43 -8.01
CA LYS A 859 47.62 -18.11 -6.99
C LYS A 859 48.56 -19.28 -6.72
N ILE A 860 48.09 -20.52 -6.87
CA ILE A 860 48.86 -21.74 -6.57
C ILE A 860 49.61 -22.23 -7.82
N LYS A 861 48.94 -22.24 -8.97
CA LYS A 861 49.48 -22.63 -10.28
C LYS A 861 49.06 -21.60 -11.34
N PRO A 862 49.90 -20.59 -11.60
CA PRO A 862 49.60 -19.54 -12.58
C PRO A 862 49.34 -20.08 -13.99
N ASP A 863 50.01 -21.17 -14.37
CA ASP A 863 49.96 -21.73 -15.73
C ASP A 863 48.89 -22.81 -15.95
N ALA A 864 48.03 -23.07 -14.95
CA ALA A 864 46.99 -24.08 -15.06
C ALA A 864 46.00 -23.75 -16.20
N TYR A 865 45.58 -24.76 -16.99
CA TYR A 865 44.56 -24.57 -18.02
C TYR A 865 43.17 -24.75 -17.41
N ILE A 866 42.45 -23.63 -17.21
CA ILE A 866 41.18 -23.58 -16.48
C ILE A 866 40.04 -23.29 -17.47
N VAL A 867 39.07 -24.19 -17.55
CA VAL A 867 37.88 -24.06 -18.40
C VAL A 867 36.66 -23.86 -17.51
N VAL A 868 35.85 -22.86 -17.82
CA VAL A 868 34.56 -22.65 -17.12
C VAL A 868 33.43 -23.35 -17.87
N THR A 869 32.55 -24.00 -17.13
CA THR A 869 31.30 -24.53 -17.68
C THR A 869 30.10 -23.92 -16.97
N SER A 870 28.99 -23.77 -17.69
CA SER A 870 27.73 -23.29 -17.13
C SER A 870 26.54 -23.72 -17.97
N GLY A 871 25.38 -23.91 -17.34
CA GLY A 871 24.10 -23.97 -18.04
C GLY A 871 23.61 -22.62 -18.59
N TYR A 872 24.39 -21.54 -18.42
CA TYR A 872 24.06 -20.17 -18.80
C TYR A 872 25.06 -19.58 -19.82
N SER A 873 24.56 -18.98 -20.91
CA SER A 873 25.38 -18.20 -21.84
C SER A 873 25.78 -16.81 -21.30
N ASP A 874 24.93 -16.21 -20.47
CA ASP A 874 24.96 -14.76 -20.18
C ASP A 874 25.50 -14.40 -18.79
N THR A 875 26.24 -15.31 -18.16
CA THR A 875 27.01 -14.87 -16.98
C THR A 875 28.17 -14.04 -17.49
N GLY A 876 28.36 -12.81 -16.99
CA GLY A 876 29.46 -11.94 -17.43
C GLY A 876 30.84 -12.60 -17.35
N ALA A 877 30.98 -13.64 -16.51
CA ALA A 877 32.15 -14.49 -16.40
C ALA A 877 32.33 -15.52 -17.53
N VAL A 878 31.30 -15.89 -18.29
CA VAL A 878 31.43 -16.72 -19.50
C VAL A 878 31.66 -15.84 -20.73
N ALA A 879 30.99 -14.69 -20.83
CA ALA A 879 31.20 -13.76 -21.93
C ALA A 879 32.61 -13.11 -21.91
N ASN A 880 33.15 -12.83 -20.71
CA ASN A 880 34.48 -12.25 -20.50
C ASN A 880 35.39 -13.21 -19.71
N TYR A 881 35.36 -14.50 -20.02
CA TYR A 881 36.03 -15.56 -19.24
C TYR A 881 37.52 -15.32 -18.94
N SER A 882 38.23 -14.67 -19.86
CA SER A 882 39.63 -14.25 -19.67
C SER A 882 39.83 -13.33 -18.47
N ASP A 883 38.91 -12.40 -18.24
CA ASP A 883 39.01 -11.38 -17.19
C ASP A 883 38.84 -12.00 -15.79
N PHE A 884 38.22 -13.18 -15.74
CA PHE A 884 37.95 -13.93 -14.51
C PHE A 884 38.97 -15.06 -14.27
N GLY A 885 40.02 -15.15 -15.10
CA GLY A 885 41.12 -16.10 -14.92
C GLY A 885 40.90 -17.46 -15.57
N PHE A 886 39.91 -17.60 -16.45
CA PHE A 886 39.68 -18.80 -17.27
C PHE A 886 40.39 -18.68 -18.63
N ASP A 887 40.78 -19.81 -19.19
CA ASP A 887 41.40 -19.90 -20.52
C ASP A 887 40.41 -20.23 -21.62
N ASN A 888 39.28 -20.85 -21.28
CA ASN A 888 38.24 -21.24 -22.23
C ASN A 888 36.89 -21.47 -21.52
N TYR A 889 35.83 -21.69 -22.30
CA TYR A 889 34.50 -22.01 -21.76
C TYR A 889 33.69 -22.97 -22.66
N PHE A 890 32.69 -23.63 -22.08
CA PHE A 890 31.63 -24.30 -22.84
C PHE A 890 30.28 -24.27 -22.11
N LEU A 891 29.19 -24.40 -22.85
CA LEU A 891 27.82 -24.30 -22.32
C LEU A 891 27.15 -25.67 -22.20
N LYS A 892 26.50 -25.93 -21.07
CA LYS A 892 25.69 -27.12 -20.82
C LYS A 892 24.25 -26.91 -21.36
N PRO A 893 23.68 -27.83 -22.16
CA PRO A 893 24.30 -29.00 -22.78
C PRO A 893 25.17 -28.62 -24.00
N PHE A 894 26.36 -29.24 -24.12
CA PHE A 894 27.34 -28.95 -25.18
C PHE A 894 27.29 -30.01 -26.29
N LYS A 895 28.01 -29.76 -27.39
CA LYS A 895 28.35 -30.79 -28.37
C LYS A 895 29.67 -31.44 -27.99
N VAL A 896 29.77 -32.76 -28.09
CA VAL A 896 30.99 -33.47 -27.70
C VAL A 896 32.19 -33.03 -28.54
N GLU A 897 31.97 -32.67 -29.80
CA GLU A 897 32.98 -32.13 -30.70
C GLU A 897 33.56 -30.79 -30.19
N GLU A 898 32.73 -29.96 -29.55
CA GLU A 898 33.14 -28.70 -28.94
C GLU A 898 34.03 -28.96 -27.71
N LEU A 899 33.67 -29.92 -26.87
CA LEU A 899 34.49 -30.33 -25.74
C LEU A 899 35.84 -30.91 -26.19
N LYS A 900 35.84 -31.77 -27.22
CA LYS A 900 37.08 -32.31 -27.82
C LYS A 900 37.99 -31.20 -28.34
N LYS A 901 37.42 -30.16 -28.96
CA LYS A 901 38.16 -28.98 -29.42
C LYS A 901 38.84 -28.25 -28.25
N ILE A 902 38.11 -27.99 -27.18
CA ILE A 902 38.65 -27.28 -26.00
C ILE A 902 39.76 -28.08 -25.34
N LEU A 903 39.60 -29.41 -25.26
CA LEU A 903 40.61 -30.31 -24.71
C LEU A 903 41.87 -30.36 -25.60
N SER A 904 41.74 -30.35 -26.92
CA SER A 904 42.91 -30.33 -27.81
C SER A 904 43.68 -29.01 -27.79
N GLU A 905 43.00 -27.88 -27.53
CA GLU A 905 43.64 -26.58 -27.33
C GLU A 905 44.53 -26.56 -26.07
N SER A 906 44.18 -27.30 -25.02
CA SER A 906 45.01 -27.42 -23.81
C SER A 906 46.38 -28.03 -24.08
N ILE A 907 46.47 -28.92 -25.09
CA ILE A 907 47.70 -29.65 -25.44
C ILE A 907 48.68 -28.77 -26.25
N LYS A 908 48.19 -27.66 -26.84
CA LYS A 908 49.01 -26.73 -27.63
C LYS A 908 49.77 -25.70 -26.78
N ARG A 909 49.44 -25.60 -25.49
CA ARG A 909 50.22 -24.85 -24.49
C ARG A 909 51.35 -25.72 -23.94
#